data_AF-A0A484V670-F1
#
_entry.id   AF-A0A484V670-F1
#
_cell.length_a   1.000
_cell.length_b   1.000
_cell.length_c   1.000
_cell.angle_alpha   90.00
_cell.angle_beta   90.00
_cell.angle_gamma   90.00
#
_symmetry.space_group_name_H-M   'P 1'
#
loop_
_entity.id
_entity.type
_entity.pdbx_description
1 polymer ?
#
loop_
_entity_poly.entity_id
_entity_poly.type
_entity_poly.pdbx_seq_one_letter_code
_entity_poly.pdbx_strand_id
1 'polypeptide(L)'
;MRWKLPWPRPATAGASSPASDEQPDGWQRHVEALHRAGIPEPGAAVQGRRPATVADEQALYDVAPSFVELLPWVEFLPESKSMLLEDGQSVAAFFELVPLGTEGREPDWLAHARDALENALQDSFDELDENPWVLQLYAQDEPSFDQYMQTLRDYVQPRARGSAFTEFYLRFFGHHLRAVAKPGGLFEDTVVTRLRWRGQTRRVRMVVYRRASGQGQANRRGQTPEQMLGIVCDRLCGGLANAGIQARRMGAADVHDWLLRWFNPRPALLGPGAEDRERFYALARYPDETEDGEIELASGRDFSQRLFFGQPRSDVAQGAWYFDGMPHRVLITDRLRMPPGTGHLTGETRKGDAINTLFDQMPEDTVMCLTMVATPQDVLESDLNHLAKKAVGETLASEQTLKDVHEARSLIGSAHKLYRGTLAFYLRGRDEAELDRRGLDLANVMLNAGLQPVREDDEVAPLNSYLRWLPCCYNPGKDRKKWYTQLMFAQHAANLSPVWGRAQGTGHPGITMFNRGGGPITFDPLNRLDRQMNAHLFLFGPTGSGKSATLNNLLNQVTAIYRPRLFIVEAGNSFGLFSDFARRLGLTVNRVKLAPGSGISLAPFADARRLIETPSDVQTLDADALDEDLPPDASAMEADEQRDVLGELEITARLMITGGEDKEEARMTRADRSLIRQCILDAAEHCVAEKRTVLTRDVRNALRTRGQDPTLPEMRRVRLLEMADAMDMFCQGTDGEMFDRDGTPWPEADITLVDLATYAREGYNAQLSIAYISLISTVNNIAERDQYLGRPIVNVTDEGHIITKNPLLAPYVVKITKMWRKLGAWFWLATQNIDDLPRAAEPMLNMIEWWICLSMPPDEVEKIARFRELSPAQKALMLSARKEAGKFTEGVILSKSMEVLFRAVPPSLYLALAQTEPEEKAERYQLMQQHGVSELDAAFKVAEKIDRARGIESPALDLP
;
A
#
# COMPACT_ATOMS: atom_id res chain seq x y z
N MET A 1 49.21 44.71 -50.85
CA MET A 1 49.74 44.66 -52.23
C MET A 1 49.04 43.54 -52.97
N ARG A 2 48.41 43.87 -54.12
CA ARG A 2 47.62 42.97 -54.96
C ARG A 2 48.54 42.12 -55.83
N TRP A 3 48.37 40.80 -55.82
CA TRP A 3 48.77 39.93 -56.93
C TRP A 3 47.60 39.01 -57.25
N LYS A 4 46.93 39.30 -58.38
CA LYS A 4 45.97 38.41 -59.04
C LYS A 4 46.72 37.66 -60.13
N LEU A 5 46.58 36.34 -60.19
CA LEU A 5 46.84 35.57 -61.40
C LEU A 5 45.58 34.76 -61.75
N PRO A 6 45.11 34.83 -63.01
CA PRO A 6 43.93 34.12 -63.49
C PRO A 6 44.31 32.76 -64.06
N TRP A 7 43.43 31.76 -63.91
CA TRP A 7 43.52 30.52 -64.68
C TRP A 7 42.36 30.47 -65.70
N PRO A 8 42.60 29.97 -66.93
CA PRO A 8 41.74 30.23 -68.07
C PRO A 8 40.59 29.21 -68.17
N ARG A 9 39.43 29.67 -68.61
CA ARG A 9 38.37 28.80 -69.15
C ARG A 9 38.84 28.17 -70.47
N PRO A 10 38.69 26.86 -70.69
CA PRO A 10 38.76 26.30 -72.03
C PRO A 10 37.48 26.64 -72.79
N ALA A 11 37.65 27.13 -74.01
CA ALA A 11 36.59 27.43 -74.95
C ALA A 11 35.87 26.16 -75.40
N THR A 12 34.54 26.24 -75.48
CA THR A 12 33.69 25.30 -76.22
C THR A 12 33.97 25.44 -77.71
N ALA A 13 34.85 24.60 -78.23
CA ALA A 13 35.03 24.41 -79.66
C ALA A 13 33.97 23.42 -80.15
N GLY A 14 32.93 23.94 -80.79
CA GLY A 14 32.11 23.17 -81.72
C GLY A 14 32.95 22.87 -82.97
N ALA A 15 33.24 21.60 -83.19
CA ALA A 15 33.69 21.08 -84.47
C ALA A 15 33.21 19.63 -84.60
N SER A 16 32.21 19.47 -85.46
CA SER A 16 31.80 18.19 -86.01
C SER A 16 32.93 17.60 -86.87
N SER A 17 33.35 16.38 -86.55
CA SER A 17 34.11 15.52 -87.44
C SER A 17 33.92 14.05 -87.05
N PRO A 18 34.18 13.12 -87.98
CA PRO A 18 33.28 12.02 -88.32
C PRO A 18 33.52 10.78 -87.47
N ALA A 19 32.54 9.87 -87.51
CA ALA A 19 32.57 8.55 -86.87
C ALA A 19 33.95 7.87 -86.97
N SER A 20 34.67 7.81 -85.86
CA SER A 20 35.74 6.85 -85.63
C SER A 20 35.13 5.62 -84.94
N ASP A 21 35.23 4.47 -85.61
CA ASP A 21 35.11 3.14 -84.99
C ASP A 21 36.27 2.95 -83.99
N GLU A 22 36.28 3.69 -82.89
CA GLU A 22 37.09 3.34 -81.73
C GLU A 22 36.35 2.24 -80.98
N GLN A 23 36.94 1.03 -81.01
CA GLN A 23 36.45 -0.08 -80.20
C GLN A 23 36.32 0.41 -78.75
N PRO A 24 35.16 0.21 -78.10
CA PRO A 24 34.98 0.66 -76.73
C PRO A 24 36.09 0.06 -75.87
N ASP A 25 36.72 0.91 -75.07
CA ASP A 25 37.82 0.47 -74.23
C ASP A 25 37.34 -0.61 -73.24
N GLY A 26 38.27 -1.30 -72.59
CA GLY A 26 37.91 -2.38 -71.67
C GLY A 26 36.95 -1.94 -70.55
N TRP A 27 37.00 -0.67 -70.14
CA TRP A 27 36.14 -0.10 -69.11
C TRP A 27 34.74 0.21 -69.64
N GLN A 28 34.64 0.83 -70.81
CA GLN A 28 33.36 1.12 -71.47
C GLN A 28 32.57 -0.17 -71.74
N ARG A 29 33.24 -1.24 -72.19
CA ARG A 29 32.59 -2.57 -72.33
C ARG A 29 32.13 -3.16 -71.01
N HIS A 30 32.89 -2.94 -69.93
CA HIS A 30 32.52 -3.37 -68.59
C HIS A 30 31.29 -2.60 -68.06
N VAL A 31 31.28 -1.27 -68.19
CA VAL A 31 30.15 -0.41 -67.80
C VAL A 31 28.89 -0.71 -68.63
N GLU A 32 29.02 -0.96 -69.94
CA GLU A 32 27.90 -1.40 -70.76
C GLU A 32 27.37 -2.78 -70.36
N ALA A 33 28.24 -3.71 -69.98
CA ALA A 33 27.83 -5.02 -69.48
C ALA A 33 27.07 -4.90 -68.14
N LEU A 34 27.53 -4.01 -67.24
CA LEU A 34 26.83 -3.68 -65.99
C LEU A 34 25.47 -3.05 -66.27
N HIS A 35 25.40 -2.07 -67.18
CA HIS A 35 24.14 -1.44 -67.58
C HIS A 35 23.14 -2.44 -68.18
N ARG A 36 23.60 -3.38 -69.03
CA ARG A 36 22.75 -4.45 -69.57
C ARG A 36 22.24 -5.41 -68.50
N ALA A 37 22.99 -5.58 -67.40
CA ALA A 37 22.57 -6.35 -66.23
C ALA A 37 21.75 -5.53 -65.21
N GLY A 38 21.43 -4.26 -65.50
CA GLY A 38 20.68 -3.37 -64.59
C GLY A 38 21.50 -2.83 -63.42
N ILE A 39 22.83 -2.96 -63.46
CA ILE A 39 23.76 -2.49 -62.42
C ILE A 39 24.30 -1.13 -62.84
N PRO A 40 24.16 -0.07 -62.01
CA PRO A 40 24.69 1.25 -62.33
C PRO A 40 26.21 1.25 -62.39
N GLU A 41 26.78 2.22 -63.12
CA GLU A 41 28.24 2.39 -63.22
C GLU A 41 28.90 2.49 -61.82
N PRO A 42 30.03 1.79 -61.58
CA PRO A 42 30.79 1.92 -60.34
C PRO A 42 31.16 3.39 -60.08
N GLY A 43 30.75 3.90 -58.91
CA GLY A 43 30.96 5.31 -58.55
C GLY A 43 29.74 6.21 -58.76
N ALA A 44 28.72 5.79 -59.52
CA ALA A 44 27.49 6.56 -59.71
C ALA A 44 26.76 6.88 -58.39
N ALA A 45 26.79 5.95 -57.41
CA ALA A 45 26.20 6.15 -56.09
C ALA A 45 26.92 7.18 -55.20
N VAL A 46 28.15 7.57 -55.57
CA VAL A 46 29.00 8.50 -54.80
C VAL A 46 29.45 9.73 -55.62
N GLN A 47 29.04 9.83 -56.88
CA GLN A 47 29.26 11.00 -57.73
C GLN A 47 28.58 12.24 -57.14
N GLY A 48 29.30 13.37 -57.12
CA GLY A 48 28.80 14.65 -56.60
C GLY A 48 29.12 14.94 -55.13
N ARG A 49 29.78 14.02 -54.40
CA ARG A 49 30.30 14.31 -53.06
C ARG A 49 31.62 15.09 -53.18
N ARG A 50 31.77 16.15 -52.37
CA ARG A 50 33.04 16.87 -52.26
C ARG A 50 34.15 15.91 -51.80
N PRO A 51 35.40 16.01 -52.30
CA PRO A 51 36.52 15.28 -51.73
C PRO A 51 36.65 15.60 -50.24
N ALA A 52 37.01 14.61 -49.43
CA ALA A 52 37.29 14.83 -48.01
C ALA A 52 38.44 15.86 -47.88
N THR A 53 38.22 16.86 -47.04
CA THR A 53 39.22 17.86 -46.70
C THR A 53 40.11 17.37 -45.56
N VAL A 54 41.27 18.03 -45.36
CA VAL A 54 42.11 17.77 -44.18
C VAL A 54 41.34 17.99 -42.87
N ALA A 55 40.37 18.91 -42.86
CA ALA A 55 39.48 19.11 -41.71
C ALA A 55 38.49 17.94 -41.51
N ASP A 56 37.95 17.37 -42.60
CA ASP A 56 37.10 16.17 -42.51
C ASP A 56 37.91 14.96 -41.99
N GLU A 57 39.19 14.84 -42.38
CA GLU A 57 40.11 13.82 -41.87
C GLU A 57 40.47 14.05 -40.39
N GLN A 58 40.79 15.28 -39.99
CA GLN A 58 41.07 15.63 -38.59
C GLN A 58 39.85 15.36 -37.69
N ALA A 59 38.65 15.67 -38.17
CA ALA A 59 37.41 15.40 -37.45
C ALA A 59 37.15 13.89 -37.22
N LEU A 60 37.78 12.99 -37.99
CA LEU A 60 37.71 11.54 -37.73
C LEU A 60 38.51 11.13 -36.49
N TYR A 61 39.48 11.95 -36.07
CA TYR A 61 40.32 11.72 -34.89
C TYR A 61 39.83 12.48 -33.65
N ASP A 62 38.81 13.33 -33.79
CA ASP A 62 38.16 14.00 -32.66
C ASP A 62 37.24 13.02 -31.90
N VAL A 63 37.16 13.18 -30.57
CA VAL A 63 36.23 12.41 -29.73
C VAL A 63 34.85 13.06 -29.81
N ALA A 64 33.84 12.28 -30.18
CA ALA A 64 32.47 12.78 -30.22
C ALA A 64 32.00 13.23 -28.82
N PRO A 65 31.33 14.38 -28.68
CA PRO A 65 30.81 14.83 -27.39
C PRO A 65 29.91 13.77 -26.75
N SER A 66 30.21 13.40 -25.50
CA SER A 66 29.47 12.36 -24.79
C SER A 66 28.42 12.95 -23.87
N PHE A 67 27.20 12.39 -23.90
CA PHE A 67 26.17 12.69 -22.90
C PHE A 67 26.66 12.40 -21.48
N VAL A 68 27.38 11.29 -21.32
CA VAL A 68 27.85 10.79 -20.03
C VAL A 68 28.86 11.73 -19.38
N GLU A 69 29.71 12.38 -20.18
CA GLU A 69 30.69 13.38 -19.72
C GLU A 69 30.05 14.69 -19.22
N LEU A 70 28.77 14.91 -19.50
CA LEU A 70 28.02 16.08 -19.02
C LEU A 70 27.31 15.83 -17.68
N LEU A 71 27.33 14.59 -17.19
CA LEU A 71 26.67 14.21 -15.94
C LEU A 71 27.57 14.52 -14.73
N PRO A 72 27.01 15.00 -13.62
CA PRO A 72 27.80 15.58 -12.55
C PRO A 72 28.27 14.55 -11.52
N TRP A 73 27.82 13.29 -11.55
CA TRP A 73 28.03 12.35 -10.44
C TRP A 73 29.36 11.61 -10.59
N VAL A 74 30.30 11.84 -9.66
CA VAL A 74 31.64 11.25 -9.70
C VAL A 74 31.75 10.03 -8.80
N GLU A 75 31.41 10.19 -7.52
CA GLU A 75 31.62 9.16 -6.52
C GLU A 75 30.65 9.33 -5.34
N PHE A 76 30.14 8.23 -4.79
CA PHE A 76 29.34 8.29 -3.58
C PHE A 76 30.25 8.18 -2.35
N LEU A 77 30.18 9.17 -1.45
CA LEU A 77 30.95 9.24 -0.21
C LEU A 77 30.16 8.56 0.94
N PRO A 78 30.57 7.38 1.44
CA PRO A 78 29.77 6.62 2.41
C PRO A 78 29.67 7.29 3.78
N GLU A 79 30.76 7.88 4.28
CA GLU A 79 30.82 8.49 5.61
C GLU A 79 29.84 9.67 5.75
N SER A 80 29.79 10.54 4.74
CA SER A 80 28.90 11.70 4.69
C SER A 80 27.55 11.42 4.02
N LYS A 81 27.37 10.20 3.46
CA LYS A 81 26.21 9.79 2.66
C LYS A 81 25.84 10.83 1.59
N SER A 82 26.83 11.26 0.82
CA SER A 82 26.67 12.31 -0.20
C SER A 82 27.34 11.95 -1.52
N MET A 83 26.80 12.41 -2.62
CA MET A 83 27.40 12.27 -3.95
C MET A 83 28.40 13.41 -4.19
N LEU A 84 29.66 13.09 -4.48
CA LEU A 84 30.67 14.01 -4.98
C LEU A 84 30.39 14.38 -6.43
N LEU A 85 30.49 15.68 -6.74
CA LEU A 85 30.21 16.21 -8.07
C LEU A 85 31.47 16.44 -8.91
N GLU A 86 31.29 16.79 -10.19
CA GLU A 86 32.33 16.83 -11.23
C GLU A 86 33.46 17.83 -10.98
N ASP A 87 33.28 18.79 -10.08
CA ASP A 87 34.31 19.75 -9.68
C ASP A 87 35.23 19.23 -8.56
N GLY A 88 34.98 18.01 -8.07
CA GLY A 88 35.76 17.37 -7.02
C GLY A 88 35.63 18.04 -5.65
N GLN A 89 34.63 18.91 -5.44
CA GLN A 89 34.42 19.64 -4.19
C GLN A 89 32.96 19.74 -3.78
N SER A 90 32.07 19.98 -4.74
CA SER A 90 30.64 20.09 -4.50
C SER A 90 30.06 18.73 -4.17
N VAL A 91 29.07 18.71 -3.28
CA VAL A 91 28.40 17.49 -2.85
C VAL A 91 26.89 17.64 -2.88
N ALA A 92 26.19 16.52 -3.07
CA ALA A 92 24.74 16.44 -3.12
C ALA A 92 24.19 15.36 -2.19
N ALA A 93 23.01 15.64 -1.63
CA ALA A 93 22.23 14.73 -0.82
C ALA A 93 21.03 14.23 -1.60
N PHE A 94 20.74 12.94 -1.51
CA PHE A 94 19.56 12.31 -2.11
C PHE A 94 18.68 11.73 -1.01
N PHE A 95 17.37 11.89 -1.16
CA PHE A 95 16.39 11.38 -0.23
C PHE A 95 15.20 10.78 -0.97
N GLU A 96 14.59 9.78 -0.35
CA GLU A 96 13.25 9.33 -0.67
C GLU A 96 12.28 9.89 0.37
N LEU A 97 11.14 10.43 -0.09
CA LEU A 97 10.13 11.03 0.76
C LEU A 97 8.86 10.18 0.79
N VAL A 98 8.27 10.03 1.99
CA VAL A 98 6.92 9.48 2.14
C VAL A 98 5.93 10.63 2.08
N PRO A 99 5.03 10.66 1.06
CA PRO A 99 4.07 11.75 0.92
C PRO A 99 2.97 11.70 1.99
N LEU A 100 2.38 12.86 2.27
CA LEU A 100 1.23 13.05 3.15
C LEU A 100 -0.05 12.55 2.47
N GLY A 101 -0.80 11.67 3.13
CA GLY A 101 -2.12 11.23 2.68
C GLY A 101 -3.15 12.36 2.74
N THR A 102 -3.69 12.73 1.58
CA THR A 102 -4.65 13.83 1.42
C THR A 102 -6.12 13.37 1.43
N GLU A 103 -6.37 12.07 1.41
CA GLU A 103 -7.71 11.49 1.29
C GLU A 103 -8.60 11.81 2.50
N GLY A 104 -9.76 12.43 2.24
CA GLY A 104 -10.75 12.79 3.26
C GLY A 104 -10.27 13.77 4.33
N ARG A 105 -9.13 14.44 4.11
CA ARG A 105 -8.62 15.49 5.01
C ARG A 105 -9.41 16.78 4.86
N GLU A 106 -9.59 17.48 5.98
CA GLU A 106 -10.28 18.77 6.00
C GLU A 106 -9.42 19.87 5.36
N PRO A 107 -10.03 20.87 4.70
CA PRO A 107 -9.29 21.99 4.10
C PRO A 107 -8.37 22.71 5.08
N ASP A 108 -8.82 22.89 6.34
CA ASP A 108 -8.02 23.54 7.37
C ASP A 108 -6.78 22.72 7.72
N TRP A 109 -6.90 21.39 7.85
CA TRP A 109 -5.74 20.53 8.09
C TRP A 109 -4.72 20.63 6.94
N LEU A 110 -5.20 20.62 5.69
CA LEU A 110 -4.34 20.78 4.51
C LEU A 110 -3.65 22.15 4.49
N ALA A 111 -4.34 23.22 4.92
CA ALA A 111 -3.74 24.55 5.05
C ALA A 111 -2.64 24.58 6.13
N HIS A 112 -2.88 24.00 7.30
CA HIS A 112 -1.86 23.92 8.36
C HIS A 112 -0.63 23.10 7.92
N ALA A 113 -0.83 21.96 7.27
CA ALA A 113 0.27 21.15 6.73
C ALA A 113 1.05 21.92 5.65
N ARG A 114 0.34 22.69 4.80
CA ARG A 114 0.97 23.55 3.78
C ARG A 114 1.84 24.60 4.44
N ASP A 115 1.33 25.30 5.45
CA ASP A 115 2.08 26.37 6.12
C ASP A 115 3.31 25.81 6.85
N ALA A 116 3.21 24.61 7.44
CA ALA A 116 4.36 23.92 8.00
C ALA A 116 5.41 23.57 6.93
N LEU A 117 4.99 23.07 5.77
CA LEU A 117 5.88 22.78 4.64
C LEU A 117 6.50 24.06 4.06
N GLU A 118 5.71 25.12 3.92
CA GLU A 118 6.20 26.44 3.48
C GLU A 118 7.31 26.93 4.41
N ASN A 119 7.07 26.93 5.73
CA ASN A 119 8.08 27.32 6.72
C ASN A 119 9.34 26.43 6.62
N ALA A 120 9.17 25.12 6.45
CA ALA A 120 10.29 24.22 6.25
C ALA A 120 11.13 24.61 5.01
N LEU A 121 10.50 24.95 3.88
CA LEU A 121 11.22 25.38 2.67
C LEU A 121 11.88 26.76 2.83
N GLN A 122 11.30 27.65 3.63
CA GLN A 122 11.81 29.02 3.83
C GLN A 122 12.97 29.09 4.81
N ASP A 123 12.92 28.32 5.89
CA ASP A 123 13.84 28.47 7.02
C ASP A 123 15.04 27.50 6.95
N SER A 124 14.97 26.51 6.06
CA SER A 124 15.98 25.45 5.98
C SER A 124 17.29 25.86 5.31
N PHE A 125 17.24 26.84 4.40
CA PHE A 125 18.37 27.20 3.56
C PHE A 125 18.96 28.54 3.97
N ASP A 126 20.29 28.58 4.09
CA ASP A 126 21.00 29.84 4.21
C ASP A 126 20.98 30.57 2.86
N GLU A 127 20.55 31.82 2.85
CA GLU A 127 20.49 32.65 1.65
C GLU A 127 21.89 33.19 1.29
N LEU A 128 22.37 32.83 0.10
CA LEU A 128 23.73 33.15 -0.36
C LEU A 128 23.70 33.80 -1.74
N ASP A 129 24.47 34.88 -1.92
CA ASP A 129 24.54 35.63 -3.18
C ASP A 129 25.17 34.81 -4.31
N GLU A 130 26.21 34.05 -3.99
CA GLU A 130 26.94 33.21 -4.93
C GLU A 130 26.67 31.73 -4.67
N ASN A 131 26.35 31.02 -5.77
CA ASN A 131 26.04 29.59 -5.76
C ASN A 131 25.03 29.24 -4.65
N PRO A 132 23.77 29.70 -4.75
CA PRO A 132 22.73 29.39 -3.77
C PRO A 132 22.45 27.88 -3.67
N TRP A 133 21.82 27.47 -2.57
CA TRP A 133 21.30 26.12 -2.42
C TRP A 133 20.22 25.82 -3.46
N VAL A 134 20.28 24.61 -4.02
CA VAL A 134 19.28 24.09 -4.96
C VAL A 134 18.61 22.88 -4.33
N LEU A 135 17.28 22.91 -4.34
CA LEU A 135 16.39 21.82 -3.97
C LEU A 135 15.68 21.34 -5.24
N GLN A 136 15.74 20.05 -5.52
CA GLN A 136 14.97 19.43 -6.60
C GLN A 136 14.06 18.35 -6.03
N LEU A 137 12.79 18.37 -6.40
CA LEU A 137 11.80 17.38 -6.00
C LEU A 137 11.29 16.66 -7.24
N TYR A 138 11.42 15.33 -7.23
CA TYR A 138 11.03 14.46 -8.33
C TYR A 138 9.84 13.60 -7.93
N ALA A 139 8.92 13.37 -8.87
CA ALA A 139 7.82 12.44 -8.71
C ALA A 139 7.70 11.54 -9.94
N GLN A 140 7.58 10.24 -9.70
CA GLN A 140 7.41 9.22 -10.73
C GLN A 140 6.52 8.11 -10.20
N ASP A 141 5.57 7.64 -11.01
CA ASP A 141 4.80 6.43 -10.71
C ASP A 141 5.58 5.23 -11.25
N GLU A 142 6.04 4.35 -10.36
CA GLU A 142 6.85 3.18 -10.68
C GLU A 142 6.01 1.90 -10.61
N PRO A 143 5.94 1.09 -11.69
CA PRO A 143 5.16 -0.14 -11.73
C PRO A 143 5.90 -1.37 -11.16
N SER A 144 7.09 -1.19 -10.57
CA SER A 144 7.81 -2.31 -9.90
C SER A 144 7.40 -2.41 -8.43
N PHE A 145 7.26 -3.66 -7.97
CA PHE A 145 7.00 -4.02 -6.59
C PHE A 145 8.13 -4.88 -6.00
N ASP A 146 9.32 -4.88 -6.59
CA ASP A 146 10.41 -5.79 -6.19
C ASP A 146 10.88 -5.50 -4.77
N GLN A 147 11.07 -4.21 -4.43
CA GLN A 147 11.43 -3.79 -3.08
C GLN A 147 10.35 -4.20 -2.06
N TYR A 148 9.07 -4.00 -2.42
CA TYR A 148 7.95 -4.43 -1.58
C TYR A 148 7.94 -5.96 -1.37
N MET A 149 8.17 -6.74 -2.43
CA MET A 149 8.22 -8.20 -2.35
C MET A 149 9.39 -8.69 -1.49
N GLN A 150 10.53 -7.99 -1.52
CA GLN A 150 11.64 -8.29 -0.62
C GLN A 150 11.25 -8.02 0.83
N THR A 151 10.70 -6.85 1.13
CA THR A 151 10.18 -6.52 2.47
C THR A 151 9.16 -7.55 2.95
N LEU A 152 8.23 -7.97 2.09
CA LEU A 152 7.22 -8.98 2.41
C LEU A 152 7.85 -10.33 2.78
N ARG A 153 8.86 -10.79 2.03
CA ARG A 153 9.60 -12.04 2.32
C ARG A 153 10.32 -11.96 3.66
N ASP A 154 11.00 -10.85 3.92
CA ASP A 154 11.76 -10.64 5.16
C ASP A 154 10.83 -10.53 6.37
N TYR A 155 9.61 -10.02 6.17
CA TYR A 155 8.57 -9.84 7.19
C TYR A 155 7.88 -11.15 7.63
N VAL A 156 7.96 -12.22 6.83
CA VAL A 156 7.37 -13.53 7.19
C VAL A 156 7.94 -14.02 8.51
N GLN A 157 7.06 -14.43 9.43
CA GLN A 157 7.48 -14.93 10.74
C GLN A 157 8.25 -16.25 10.63
N PRO A 158 9.26 -16.51 11.48
CA PRO A 158 10.09 -17.71 11.41
C PRO A 158 9.31 -19.03 11.31
N ARG A 159 8.15 -19.13 11.96
CA ARG A 159 7.29 -20.33 11.93
C ARG A 159 6.54 -20.60 10.62
N ALA A 160 6.40 -19.57 9.77
CA ALA A 160 5.69 -19.65 8.50
C ALA A 160 6.67 -19.82 7.32
N ARG A 161 7.92 -19.36 7.46
CA ARG A 161 8.97 -19.48 6.44
C ARG A 161 9.15 -20.92 5.96
N GLY A 162 9.21 -21.11 4.64
CA GLY A 162 9.39 -22.42 4.01
C GLY A 162 8.17 -23.34 4.08
N SER A 163 7.04 -22.91 4.64
CA SER A 163 5.80 -23.69 4.55
C SER A 163 5.22 -23.62 3.14
N ALA A 164 4.62 -24.72 2.65
CA ALA A 164 4.02 -24.75 1.31
C ALA A 164 2.94 -23.67 1.12
N PHE A 165 2.19 -23.32 2.18
CA PHE A 165 1.23 -22.23 2.15
C PHE A 165 1.90 -20.86 1.92
N THR A 166 2.96 -20.56 2.67
CA THR A 166 3.68 -19.28 2.55
C THR A 166 4.42 -19.16 1.22
N GLU A 167 5.09 -20.21 0.75
CA GLU A 167 5.78 -20.19 -0.55
C GLU A 167 4.79 -20.02 -1.71
N PHE A 168 3.64 -20.70 -1.66
CA PHE A 168 2.56 -20.47 -2.61
C PHE A 168 2.11 -19.00 -2.58
N TYR A 169 1.83 -18.47 -1.38
CA TYR A 169 1.37 -17.09 -1.22
C TYR A 169 2.36 -16.08 -1.81
N LEU A 170 3.64 -16.17 -1.47
CA LEU A 170 4.68 -15.24 -1.95
C LEU A 170 4.81 -15.28 -3.48
N ARG A 171 4.81 -16.47 -4.08
CA ARG A 171 4.86 -16.63 -5.54
C ARG A 171 3.60 -16.07 -6.21
N PHE A 172 2.43 -16.46 -5.72
CA PHE A 172 1.14 -16.11 -6.30
C PHE A 172 0.85 -14.61 -6.16
N PHE A 173 1.14 -14.02 -5.00
CA PHE A 173 0.98 -12.58 -4.78
C PHE A 173 1.99 -11.78 -5.61
N GLY A 174 3.24 -12.24 -5.74
CA GLY A 174 4.22 -11.62 -6.65
C GLY A 174 3.79 -11.68 -8.13
N HIS A 175 3.10 -12.74 -8.56
CA HIS A 175 2.45 -12.78 -9.88
C HIS A 175 1.31 -11.74 -9.97
N HIS A 176 0.42 -11.68 -8.97
CA HIS A 176 -0.67 -10.70 -8.93
C HIS A 176 -0.17 -9.26 -9.03
N LEU A 177 0.86 -8.89 -8.27
CA LEU A 177 1.45 -7.54 -8.31
C LEU A 177 1.99 -7.17 -9.69
N ARG A 178 2.67 -8.11 -10.37
CA ARG A 178 3.12 -7.90 -11.76
C ARG A 178 1.96 -7.77 -12.73
N ALA A 179 0.91 -8.57 -12.55
CA ALA A 179 -0.28 -8.56 -13.41
C ALA A 179 -1.06 -7.25 -13.30
N VAL A 180 -1.23 -6.70 -12.09
CA VAL A 180 -1.92 -5.41 -11.89
C VAL A 180 -1.07 -4.21 -12.35
N ALA A 181 0.24 -4.37 -12.46
CA ALA A 181 1.19 -3.34 -12.91
C ALA A 181 1.36 -3.25 -14.44
N LYS A 182 0.59 -4.04 -15.22
CA LYS A 182 0.71 -4.06 -16.68
C LYS A 182 0.46 -2.67 -17.31
N PRO A 183 1.13 -2.33 -18.42
CA PRO A 183 0.85 -1.11 -19.17
C PRO A 183 -0.64 -1.00 -19.55
N GLY A 184 -1.21 0.20 -19.48
CA GLY A 184 -2.63 0.43 -19.70
C GLY A 184 -3.54 0.08 -18.52
N GLY A 185 -3.00 -0.46 -17.41
CA GLY A 185 -3.76 -0.77 -16.20
C GLY A 185 -4.60 -2.05 -16.26
N LEU A 186 -5.18 -2.41 -15.12
CA LEU A 186 -6.00 -3.62 -14.96
C LEU A 186 -7.44 -3.41 -15.43
N PHE A 187 -8.03 -2.25 -15.10
CA PHE A 187 -9.40 -1.87 -15.47
C PHE A 187 -9.54 -0.35 -15.51
N GLU A 188 -10.61 0.15 -16.13
CA GLU A 188 -11.04 1.54 -16.02
C GLU A 188 -11.97 1.70 -14.82
N ASP A 189 -11.68 2.59 -13.89
CA ASP A 189 -12.55 2.94 -12.77
C ASP A 189 -13.55 3.98 -13.24
N THR A 190 -14.83 3.62 -13.32
CA THR A 190 -15.88 4.49 -13.87
C THR A 190 -16.65 5.25 -12.80
N VAL A 191 -16.46 4.87 -11.54
CA VAL A 191 -17.27 5.34 -10.40
C VAL A 191 -16.56 6.41 -9.59
N VAL A 192 -15.23 6.30 -9.41
CA VAL A 192 -14.45 7.18 -8.53
C VAL A 192 -13.47 8.02 -9.32
N THR A 193 -12.42 7.42 -9.90
CA THR A 193 -11.34 8.19 -10.52
C THR A 193 -11.65 8.61 -11.95
N ARG A 194 -12.52 7.87 -12.67
CA ARG A 194 -12.75 8.02 -14.13
C ARG A 194 -11.44 7.89 -14.93
N LEU A 195 -10.53 7.06 -14.44
CA LEU A 195 -9.21 6.80 -15.02
C LEU A 195 -8.92 5.30 -15.01
N ARG A 196 -7.91 4.90 -15.77
CA ARG A 196 -7.38 3.54 -15.73
C ARG A 196 -6.66 3.31 -14.41
N TRP A 197 -7.01 2.24 -13.72
CA TRP A 197 -6.35 1.84 -12.48
C TRP A 197 -5.24 0.83 -12.79
N ARG A 198 -4.04 1.10 -12.27
CA ARG A 198 -2.83 0.29 -12.45
C ARG A 198 -2.14 0.16 -11.11
N GLY A 199 -1.61 -1.02 -10.78
CA GLY A 199 -0.73 -1.18 -9.64
C GLY A 199 0.60 -0.47 -9.88
N GLN A 200 0.89 0.56 -9.10
CA GLN A 200 2.10 1.37 -9.20
C GLN A 200 2.33 2.17 -7.91
N THR A 201 3.57 2.45 -7.59
CA THR A 201 3.94 3.24 -6.40
C THR A 201 4.43 4.62 -6.82
N ARG A 202 3.82 5.67 -6.29
CA ARG A 202 4.32 7.04 -6.45
C ARG A 202 5.57 7.23 -5.60
N ARG A 203 6.71 7.37 -6.26
CA ARG A 203 8.02 7.57 -5.62
C ARG A 203 8.36 9.04 -5.68
N VAL A 204 8.60 9.63 -4.50
CA VAL A 204 8.97 11.02 -4.36
C VAL A 204 10.42 11.09 -3.90
N ARG A 205 11.26 11.81 -4.65
CA ARG A 205 12.69 11.93 -4.36
C ARG A 205 13.08 13.38 -4.23
N MET A 206 13.97 13.67 -3.29
CA MET A 206 14.47 15.01 -3.01
C MET A 206 15.99 15.04 -3.15
N VAL A 207 16.49 16.04 -3.89
CA VAL A 207 17.93 16.24 -4.09
C VAL A 207 18.29 17.64 -3.61
N VAL A 208 19.26 17.74 -2.72
CA VAL A 208 19.77 19.00 -2.16
C VAL A 208 21.24 19.12 -2.47
N TYR A 209 21.65 20.23 -3.10
CA TYR A 209 23.05 20.45 -3.42
C TYR A 209 23.38 21.93 -3.52
N ARG A 210 24.69 22.22 -3.53
CA ARG A 210 25.24 23.55 -3.74
C ARG A 210 26.55 23.45 -4.50
N ARG A 211 26.81 24.39 -5.41
CA ARG A 211 28.08 24.48 -6.14
C ARG A 211 29.14 25.22 -5.30
N ALA A 212 30.36 24.68 -5.23
CA ALA A 212 31.47 25.28 -4.52
C ALA A 212 31.99 26.53 -5.22
N SER A 213 32.37 27.55 -4.43
CA SER A 213 32.89 28.83 -4.93
C SER A 213 34.42 28.80 -5.12
N GLY A 214 34.92 27.91 -5.98
CA GLY A 214 36.35 27.84 -6.36
C GLY A 214 37.34 27.53 -5.23
N GLN A 215 38.60 27.26 -5.60
CA GLN A 215 39.68 27.01 -4.63
C GLN A 215 40.04 28.29 -3.87
N GLY A 216 39.84 28.31 -2.55
CA GLY A 216 40.45 29.31 -1.65
C GLY A 216 39.52 30.36 -1.04
N GLN A 217 38.21 30.35 -1.31
CA GLN A 217 37.28 31.10 -0.45
C GLN A 217 37.01 30.27 0.81
N ALA A 218 37.52 30.75 1.95
CA ALA A 218 37.23 30.17 3.25
C ALA A 218 35.70 30.10 3.42
N ASN A 219 35.14 28.89 3.41
CA ASN A 219 33.77 28.66 3.87
C ASN A 219 33.60 29.37 5.21
N ARG A 220 32.46 30.04 5.41
CA ARG A 220 32.14 30.75 6.67
C ARG A 220 32.42 29.78 7.83
N ARG A 221 33.58 29.92 8.51
CA ARG A 221 34.07 29.11 9.65
C ARG A 221 34.87 27.82 9.36
N GLY A 222 35.38 27.58 8.15
CA GLY A 222 36.27 26.42 7.88
C GLY A 222 35.58 25.05 7.81
N GLN A 223 34.25 25.04 7.67
CA GLN A 223 33.46 23.81 7.45
C GLN A 223 33.69 23.25 6.04
N THR A 224 33.65 21.92 5.89
CA THR A 224 33.71 21.26 4.58
C THR A 224 32.37 21.34 3.84
N PRO A 225 32.34 21.18 2.50
CA PRO A 225 31.09 21.08 1.74
C PRO A 225 30.12 20.01 2.29
N GLU A 226 30.63 18.85 2.72
CA GLU A 226 29.81 17.78 3.31
C GLU A 226 29.15 18.22 4.61
N GLN A 227 29.91 18.91 5.48
CA GLN A 227 29.40 19.39 6.77
C GLN A 227 28.30 20.44 6.58
N MET A 228 28.49 21.37 5.65
CA MET A 228 27.46 22.37 5.34
C MET A 228 26.19 21.73 4.76
N LEU A 229 26.34 20.76 3.86
CA LEU A 229 25.22 19.99 3.32
C LEU A 229 24.48 19.24 4.42
N GLY A 230 25.19 18.60 5.35
CA GLY A 230 24.62 17.91 6.51
C GLY A 230 23.74 18.83 7.35
N ILE A 231 24.26 20.00 7.74
CA ILE A 231 23.51 20.97 8.58
C ILE A 231 22.21 21.42 7.91
N VAL A 232 22.25 21.76 6.61
CA VAL A 232 21.06 22.19 5.86
C VAL A 232 20.06 21.04 5.71
N CYS A 233 20.55 19.84 5.43
CA CYS A 233 19.72 18.65 5.34
C CYS A 233 19.03 18.31 6.66
N ASP A 234 19.74 18.38 7.79
CA ASP A 234 19.17 18.10 9.11
C ASP A 234 18.07 19.10 9.47
N ARG A 235 18.30 20.39 9.18
CA ARG A 235 17.29 21.45 9.34
C ARG A 235 16.05 21.20 8.47
N LEU A 236 16.27 20.86 7.20
CA LEU A 236 15.20 20.55 6.25
C LEU A 236 14.41 19.31 6.64
N CYS A 237 15.08 18.21 6.96
CA CYS A 237 14.43 16.98 7.40
C CYS A 237 13.66 17.19 8.70
N GLY A 238 14.18 17.98 9.65
CA GLY A 238 13.44 18.39 10.85
C GLY A 238 12.17 19.21 10.53
N GLY A 239 12.28 20.17 9.61
CA GLY A 239 11.13 20.96 9.15
C GLY A 239 10.07 20.11 8.43
N LEU A 240 10.50 19.20 7.54
CA LEU A 240 9.62 18.25 6.85
C LEU A 240 8.92 17.31 7.83
N ALA A 241 9.63 16.79 8.83
CA ALA A 241 9.05 15.93 9.86
C ALA A 241 7.97 16.66 10.67
N ASN A 242 8.17 17.96 10.99
CA ASN A 242 7.14 18.79 11.64
C ASN A 242 5.90 18.99 10.76
N ALA A 243 6.06 18.98 9.43
CA ALA A 243 4.95 18.98 8.47
C ALA A 243 4.33 17.58 8.27
N GLY A 244 4.83 16.55 8.94
CA GLY A 244 4.38 15.15 8.82
C GLY A 244 4.96 14.38 7.63
N ILE A 245 5.99 14.92 6.97
CA ILE A 245 6.67 14.31 5.82
C ILE A 245 7.93 13.59 6.30
N GLN A 246 8.00 12.28 6.04
CA GLN A 246 9.19 11.50 6.38
C GLN A 246 10.19 11.54 5.24
N ALA A 247 11.48 11.73 5.58
CA ALA A 247 12.58 11.75 4.63
C ALA A 247 13.62 10.68 5.01
N ARG A 248 13.94 9.80 4.06
CA ARG A 248 14.99 8.78 4.20
C ARG A 248 16.17 9.16 3.32
N ARG A 249 17.36 9.35 3.90
CA ARG A 249 18.60 9.57 3.14
C ARG A 249 18.93 8.32 2.32
N MET A 250 19.14 8.49 1.02
CA MET A 250 19.44 7.40 0.08
C MET A 250 20.94 7.05 0.10
N GLY A 251 21.25 5.75 -0.01
CA GLY A 251 22.62 5.25 -0.20
C GLY A 251 23.02 5.16 -1.68
N ALA A 252 24.25 4.73 -1.96
CA ALA A 252 24.76 4.55 -3.33
C ALA A 252 23.86 3.62 -4.17
N ALA A 253 23.44 2.49 -3.59
CA ALA A 253 22.58 1.52 -4.26
C ALA A 253 21.19 2.08 -4.60
N ASP A 254 20.58 2.84 -3.69
CA ASP A 254 19.28 3.51 -3.92
C ASP A 254 19.37 4.51 -5.08
N VAL A 255 20.42 5.34 -5.10
CA VAL A 255 20.64 6.36 -6.15
C VAL A 255 20.94 5.68 -7.48
N HIS A 256 21.75 4.63 -7.47
CA HIS A 256 22.10 3.87 -8.65
C HIS A 256 20.89 3.19 -9.27
N ASP A 257 20.06 2.48 -8.50
CA ASP A 257 18.85 1.81 -9.04
C ASP A 257 17.88 2.82 -9.70
N TRP A 258 17.68 3.98 -9.08
CA TRP A 258 16.84 5.03 -9.65
C TRP A 258 17.37 5.53 -11.01
N LEU A 259 18.64 5.91 -11.08
CA LEU A 259 19.22 6.47 -12.31
C LEU A 259 19.46 5.40 -13.38
N LEU A 260 19.76 4.16 -12.98
CA LEU A 260 19.93 3.02 -13.89
C LEU A 260 18.65 2.78 -14.70
N ARG A 261 17.49 2.76 -14.02
CA ARG A 261 16.17 2.58 -14.66
C ARG A 261 15.73 3.79 -15.50
N TRP A 262 16.25 4.98 -15.19
CA TRP A 262 16.03 6.19 -16.00
C TRP A 262 16.75 6.09 -17.35
N PHE A 263 18.03 5.73 -17.33
CA PHE A 263 18.88 5.72 -18.53
C PHE A 263 18.91 4.39 -19.29
N ASN A 264 18.36 3.32 -18.71
CA ASN A 264 18.20 2.04 -19.37
C ASN A 264 16.71 1.62 -19.29
N PRO A 265 15.79 2.33 -19.97
CA PRO A 265 14.35 2.08 -19.86
C PRO A 265 13.90 0.77 -20.55
N ARG A 266 14.69 0.26 -21.50
CA ARG A 266 14.39 -0.95 -22.29
C ARG A 266 15.69 -1.68 -22.68
N PRO A 267 16.47 -2.16 -21.70
CA PRO A 267 17.76 -2.78 -21.95
C PRO A 267 17.55 -4.06 -22.77
N ALA A 268 18.22 -4.16 -23.92
CA ALA A 268 18.07 -5.27 -24.86
C ALA A 268 19.19 -6.33 -24.77
N LEU A 269 20.18 -6.12 -23.90
CA LEU A 269 21.40 -6.95 -23.83
C LEU A 269 21.14 -8.41 -23.46
N LEU A 270 20.09 -8.68 -22.67
CA LEU A 270 19.71 -10.05 -22.26
C LEU A 270 18.54 -10.62 -23.07
N GLY A 271 17.92 -9.81 -23.91
CA GLY A 271 16.68 -10.12 -24.63
C GLY A 271 15.68 -8.95 -24.55
N PRO A 272 14.62 -8.97 -25.38
CA PRO A 272 13.62 -7.89 -25.44
C PRO A 272 12.47 -8.06 -24.43
N GLY A 273 12.43 -9.16 -23.68
CA GLY A 273 11.32 -9.48 -22.78
C GLY A 273 11.32 -8.68 -21.48
N ALA A 274 10.16 -8.62 -20.82
CA ALA A 274 10.04 -7.97 -19.50
C ALA A 274 10.88 -8.71 -18.43
N GLU A 275 10.94 -10.04 -18.50
CA GLU A 275 11.79 -10.85 -17.59
C GLU A 275 13.29 -10.61 -17.84
N ASP A 276 13.70 -10.46 -19.10
CA ASP A 276 15.09 -10.14 -19.46
C ASP A 276 15.50 -8.78 -18.90
N ARG A 277 14.58 -7.80 -18.93
CA ARG A 277 14.80 -6.48 -18.36
C ARG A 277 14.96 -6.52 -16.84
N GLU A 278 14.09 -7.22 -16.11
CA GLU A 278 14.26 -7.33 -14.64
C GLU A 278 15.55 -8.10 -14.29
N ARG A 279 15.91 -9.13 -15.07
CA ARG A 279 17.19 -9.82 -14.93
C ARG A 279 18.38 -8.88 -15.19
N PHE A 280 18.26 -7.97 -16.16
CA PHE A 280 19.29 -6.96 -16.41
C PHE A 280 19.46 -6.05 -15.19
N TYR A 281 18.38 -5.50 -14.63
CA TYR A 281 18.47 -4.64 -13.44
C TYR A 281 19.06 -5.39 -12.24
N ALA A 282 18.72 -6.66 -12.05
CA ALA A 282 19.29 -7.50 -10.99
C ALA A 282 20.81 -7.71 -11.16
N LEU A 283 21.30 -7.88 -12.40
CA LEU A 283 22.73 -8.08 -12.68
C LEU A 283 23.52 -6.76 -12.68
N ALA A 284 22.89 -5.67 -13.09
CA ALA A 284 23.49 -4.34 -13.14
C ALA A 284 23.34 -3.56 -11.81
N ARG A 285 22.77 -4.17 -10.77
CA ARG A 285 22.61 -3.53 -9.46
C ARG A 285 23.95 -3.09 -8.89
N TYR A 286 23.91 -2.06 -8.04
CA TYR A 286 25.10 -1.62 -7.32
C TYR A 286 25.66 -2.77 -6.48
N PRO A 287 26.99 -3.01 -6.47
CA PRO A 287 27.57 -4.12 -5.72
C PRO A 287 27.26 -4.04 -4.22
N ASP A 288 26.96 -5.20 -3.61
CA ASP A 288 26.89 -5.32 -2.16
C ASP A 288 28.32 -5.30 -1.58
N GLU A 289 28.54 -4.64 -0.44
CA GLU A 289 29.80 -4.72 0.29
C GLU A 289 29.99 -6.15 0.79
N THR A 290 31.15 -6.78 0.51
CA THR A 290 31.41 -8.15 0.99
C THR A 290 32.03 -8.18 2.39
N GLU A 291 32.74 -7.12 2.76
CA GLU A 291 33.25 -6.86 4.12
C GLU A 291 32.94 -5.41 4.53
N ASP A 292 32.60 -5.18 5.80
CA ASP A 292 32.35 -3.82 6.33
C ASP A 292 33.59 -2.93 6.11
N GLY A 293 33.43 -1.86 5.31
CA GLY A 293 34.53 -0.94 4.98
C GLY A 293 35.44 -1.40 3.84
N GLU A 294 35.00 -2.39 3.04
CA GLU A 294 35.67 -2.75 1.80
C GLU A 294 35.77 -1.53 0.87
N ILE A 295 37.00 -1.11 0.58
CA ILE A 295 37.26 -0.04 -0.38
C ILE A 295 37.23 -0.66 -1.77
N GLU A 296 36.29 -0.22 -2.59
CA GLU A 296 36.20 -0.63 -3.99
C GLU A 296 37.53 -0.36 -4.71
N LEU A 297 38.08 -1.37 -5.40
CA LEU A 297 39.26 -1.18 -6.23
C LEU A 297 38.94 -0.12 -7.30
N ALA A 298 39.83 0.88 -7.46
CA ALA A 298 39.67 1.95 -8.43
C ALA A 298 39.44 1.37 -9.85
N SER A 299 38.18 1.32 -10.28
CA SER A 299 37.76 0.72 -11.56
C SER A 299 38.09 1.61 -12.77
N GLY A 300 38.56 2.84 -12.52
CA GLY A 300 38.78 3.86 -13.55
C GLY A 300 37.50 4.41 -14.16
N ARG A 301 36.33 4.05 -13.63
CA ARG A 301 35.01 4.54 -14.07
C ARG A 301 34.30 5.26 -12.93
N ASP A 302 33.89 6.49 -13.20
CA ASP A 302 33.09 7.27 -12.26
C ASP A 302 31.65 6.73 -12.12
N PHE A 303 30.91 7.26 -11.15
CA PHE A 303 29.53 6.84 -10.86
C PHE A 303 28.61 7.00 -12.08
N SER A 304 28.74 8.11 -12.83
CA SER A 304 27.92 8.37 -14.02
C SER A 304 28.15 7.33 -15.11
N GLN A 305 29.40 6.96 -15.39
CA GLN A 305 29.76 5.98 -16.42
C GLN A 305 29.22 4.59 -16.14
N ARG A 306 29.08 4.21 -14.86
CA ARG A 306 28.55 2.89 -14.46
C ARG A 306 27.07 2.71 -14.77
N LEU A 307 26.33 3.80 -14.98
CA LEU A 307 24.91 3.76 -15.31
C LEU A 307 24.63 3.38 -16.77
N PHE A 308 25.62 3.45 -17.68
CA PHE A 308 25.39 3.31 -19.12
C PHE A 308 25.96 2.02 -19.67
N PHE A 309 25.08 1.17 -20.20
CA PHE A 309 25.43 -0.07 -20.88
C PHE A 309 25.30 0.04 -22.41
N GLY A 310 24.68 1.12 -22.88
CA GLY A 310 24.61 1.52 -24.29
C GLY A 310 24.91 3.01 -24.42
N GLN A 311 25.33 3.43 -25.61
CA GLN A 311 25.66 4.83 -25.86
C GLN A 311 24.37 5.63 -26.13
N PRO A 312 24.09 6.72 -25.38
CA PRO A 312 22.98 7.61 -25.69
C PRO A 312 23.15 8.26 -27.05
N ARG A 313 22.05 8.46 -27.78
CA ARG A 313 22.03 9.21 -29.05
C ARG A 313 21.23 10.49 -28.90
N SER A 314 21.73 11.59 -29.43
CA SER A 314 20.93 12.81 -29.62
C SER A 314 20.39 12.90 -31.05
N ASP A 315 19.22 13.50 -31.17
CA ASP A 315 18.66 13.93 -32.45
C ASP A 315 18.35 15.42 -32.36
N VAL A 316 19.18 16.24 -33.01
CA VAL A 316 19.06 17.71 -32.95
C VAL A 316 17.84 18.20 -33.73
N ALA A 317 17.49 17.52 -34.83
CA ALA A 317 16.36 17.91 -35.66
C ALA A 317 15.03 17.66 -34.92
N GLN A 318 14.95 16.56 -34.16
CA GLN A 318 13.78 16.19 -33.37
C GLN A 318 13.82 16.71 -31.91
N GLY A 319 14.95 17.29 -31.50
CA GLY A 319 15.16 17.79 -30.14
C GLY A 319 15.10 16.70 -29.06
N ALA A 320 15.41 15.44 -29.40
CA ALA A 320 15.17 14.29 -28.52
C ALA A 320 16.47 13.53 -28.16
N TRP A 321 16.52 13.03 -26.93
CA TRP A 321 17.53 12.06 -26.49
C TRP A 321 17.01 10.65 -26.65
N TYR A 322 17.89 9.70 -26.96
CA TYR A 322 17.57 8.29 -27.12
C TYR A 322 18.34 7.44 -26.12
N PHE A 323 17.58 6.72 -25.29
CA PHE A 323 18.09 5.72 -24.35
C PHE A 323 17.42 4.39 -24.69
N ASP A 324 18.21 3.33 -24.90
CA ASP A 324 17.72 2.02 -25.40
C ASP A 324 16.84 2.08 -26.66
N GLY A 325 17.14 3.04 -27.53
CA GLY A 325 16.38 3.32 -28.74
C GLY A 325 15.00 3.94 -28.50
N MET A 326 14.66 4.33 -27.27
CA MET A 326 13.43 5.05 -26.94
C MET A 326 13.69 6.57 -26.94
N PRO A 327 12.91 7.37 -27.69
CA PRO A 327 13.02 8.83 -27.66
C PRO A 327 12.48 9.43 -26.36
N HIS A 328 13.19 10.43 -25.85
CA HIS A 328 12.93 11.16 -24.62
C HIS A 328 12.96 12.67 -24.88
N ARG A 329 12.05 13.39 -24.20
CA ARG A 329 11.94 14.85 -24.26
C ARG A 329 11.62 15.39 -22.85
N VAL A 330 11.85 16.68 -22.65
CA VAL A 330 11.38 17.41 -21.47
C VAL A 330 10.44 18.53 -21.91
N LEU A 331 9.32 18.71 -21.20
CA LEU A 331 8.41 19.84 -21.34
C LEU A 331 8.58 20.75 -20.12
N ILE A 332 8.78 22.05 -20.37
CA ILE A 332 8.99 23.07 -19.33
C ILE A 332 7.70 23.87 -19.14
N THR A 333 7.41 24.26 -17.90
CA THR A 333 6.30 25.17 -17.60
C THR A 333 6.75 26.63 -17.85
N ASP A 334 6.10 27.33 -18.79
CA ASP A 334 6.33 28.76 -19.09
C ASP A 334 5.71 29.70 -18.05
N ARG A 335 4.53 29.40 -17.51
CA ARG A 335 3.95 30.21 -16.43
C ARG A 335 2.81 29.49 -15.74
N LEU A 336 2.52 29.93 -14.52
CA LEU A 336 1.31 29.59 -13.80
C LEU A 336 0.22 30.61 -14.20
N ARG A 337 -0.88 30.15 -14.79
CA ARG A 337 -2.02 31.00 -15.19
C ARG A 337 -2.91 31.39 -14.02
N MET A 338 -2.81 30.63 -12.93
CA MET A 338 -3.54 30.83 -11.68
C MET A 338 -2.65 30.37 -10.51
N PRO A 339 -2.82 30.93 -9.30
CA PRO A 339 -2.11 30.45 -8.11
C PRO A 339 -2.40 28.96 -7.88
N PRO A 340 -1.38 28.12 -7.62
CA PRO A 340 -1.57 26.70 -7.37
C PRO A 340 -2.22 26.47 -5.99
N GLY A 341 -3.17 25.55 -5.91
CA GLY A 341 -3.77 25.12 -4.63
C GLY A 341 -2.91 24.10 -3.88
N THR A 342 -3.19 23.84 -2.61
CA THR A 342 -2.50 22.79 -1.85
C THR A 342 -2.64 21.43 -2.54
N GLY A 343 -1.54 20.74 -2.83
CA GLY A 343 -1.59 19.45 -3.53
C GLY A 343 -1.95 19.53 -5.00
N HIS A 344 -1.71 20.66 -5.66
CA HIS A 344 -2.17 20.97 -7.02
C HIS A 344 -1.93 19.87 -8.06
N LEU A 345 -0.78 19.18 -7.95
CA LEU A 345 -0.36 18.14 -8.89
C LEU A 345 -0.70 16.73 -8.38
N THR A 346 -0.36 16.43 -7.13
CA THR A 346 -0.29 15.05 -6.62
C THR A 346 -1.27 14.75 -5.48
N GLY A 347 -1.95 15.76 -4.94
CA GLY A 347 -3.02 15.59 -3.94
C GLY A 347 -4.36 15.22 -4.57
N GLU A 348 -5.22 14.52 -3.82
CA GLU A 348 -6.56 14.18 -4.32
C GLU A 348 -7.43 15.43 -4.44
N THR A 349 -8.00 15.63 -5.63
CA THR A 349 -8.92 16.73 -5.91
C THR A 349 -10.25 16.18 -6.42
N ARG A 350 -11.35 16.89 -6.11
CA ARG A 350 -12.67 16.59 -6.65
C ARG A 350 -12.93 17.46 -7.87
N LYS A 351 -13.10 16.86 -9.05
CA LYS A 351 -13.50 17.53 -10.30
C LYS A 351 -14.82 16.95 -10.79
N GLY A 352 -15.92 17.67 -10.56
CA GLY A 352 -17.27 17.11 -10.72
C GLY A 352 -17.48 15.95 -9.74
N ASP A 353 -17.89 14.79 -10.25
CA ASP A 353 -18.03 13.57 -9.44
C ASP A 353 -16.71 12.78 -9.29
N ALA A 354 -15.69 13.07 -10.11
CA ALA A 354 -14.45 12.32 -10.12
C ALA A 354 -13.51 12.77 -8.99
N ILE A 355 -12.87 11.80 -8.33
CA ILE A 355 -11.84 12.01 -7.31
C ILE A 355 -10.54 11.37 -7.80
N ASN A 356 -9.58 12.21 -8.20
CA ASN A 356 -8.26 11.76 -8.67
C ASN A 356 -7.20 12.84 -8.42
N THR A 357 -5.93 12.52 -8.67
CA THR A 357 -4.84 13.50 -8.71
C THR A 357 -4.61 13.94 -10.14
N LEU A 358 -4.10 15.16 -10.36
CA LEU A 358 -3.75 15.60 -11.71
C LEU A 358 -2.66 14.72 -12.32
N PHE A 359 -1.71 14.27 -11.49
CA PHE A 359 -0.61 13.41 -11.89
C PHE A 359 -1.10 12.06 -12.45
N ASP A 360 -2.21 11.51 -11.94
CA ASP A 360 -2.81 10.27 -12.48
C ASP A 360 -3.34 10.43 -13.91
N GLN A 361 -3.57 11.67 -14.37
CA GLN A 361 -4.04 11.98 -15.73
C GLN A 361 -2.89 12.15 -16.72
N MET A 362 -1.65 12.31 -16.23
CA MET A 362 -0.48 12.48 -17.07
C MET A 362 -0.15 11.16 -17.79
N PRO A 363 0.54 11.21 -18.94
CA PRO A 363 0.98 10.00 -19.63
C PRO A 363 1.80 9.08 -18.72
N GLU A 364 1.70 7.76 -18.94
CA GLU A 364 2.53 6.79 -18.23
C GLU A 364 4.02 7.14 -18.35
N ASP A 365 4.79 6.79 -17.31
CA ASP A 365 6.23 7.05 -17.20
C ASP A 365 6.65 8.53 -17.11
N THR A 366 5.70 9.47 -16.99
CA THR A 366 6.03 10.89 -16.78
C THR A 366 6.85 11.06 -15.49
N VAL A 367 7.95 11.79 -15.57
CA VAL A 367 8.71 12.22 -14.38
C VAL A 367 8.62 13.73 -14.22
N MET A 368 8.08 14.18 -13.11
CA MET A 368 8.05 15.60 -12.76
C MET A 368 9.32 15.98 -12.01
N CYS A 369 9.81 17.20 -12.24
CA CYS A 369 10.87 17.86 -11.47
C CYS A 369 10.46 19.29 -11.11
N LEU A 370 10.32 19.57 -9.81
CA LEU A 370 10.22 20.92 -9.27
C LEU A 370 11.61 21.33 -8.76
N THR A 371 12.21 22.37 -9.34
CA THR A 371 13.48 22.92 -8.88
C THR A 371 13.24 24.24 -8.16
N MET A 372 13.80 24.41 -6.97
CA MET A 372 13.79 25.63 -6.17
C MET A 372 15.22 26.07 -5.86
N VAL A 373 15.47 27.37 -5.97
CA VAL A 373 16.77 28.02 -5.75
C VAL A 373 16.60 29.04 -4.63
N ALA A 374 17.20 28.76 -3.48
CA ALA A 374 17.13 29.61 -2.29
C ALA A 374 17.92 30.92 -2.52
N THR A 375 17.24 31.90 -3.11
CA THR A 375 17.81 33.18 -3.52
C THR A 375 17.65 34.20 -2.39
N PRO A 376 18.65 35.06 -2.12
CA PRO A 376 18.53 36.13 -1.13
C PRO A 376 17.35 37.07 -1.39
N GLN A 377 16.58 37.36 -0.34
CA GLN A 377 15.37 38.19 -0.46
C GLN A 377 15.68 39.64 -0.87
N ASP A 378 16.76 40.22 -0.36
CA ASP A 378 17.18 41.59 -0.67
C ASP A 378 17.54 41.77 -2.16
N VAL A 379 18.19 40.77 -2.77
CA VAL A 379 18.46 40.74 -4.21
C VAL A 379 17.16 40.73 -5.01
N LEU A 380 16.17 39.93 -4.60
CA LEU A 380 14.87 39.86 -5.26
C LEU A 380 14.05 41.16 -5.07
N GLU A 381 14.07 41.75 -3.88
CA GLU A 381 13.44 43.05 -3.64
C GLU A 381 14.07 44.15 -4.48
N SER A 382 15.40 44.14 -4.65
CA SER A 382 16.11 45.08 -5.53
C SER A 382 15.70 44.90 -7.00
N ASP A 383 15.61 43.66 -7.48
CA ASP A 383 15.12 43.33 -8.82
C ASP A 383 13.67 43.84 -9.03
N LEU A 384 12.79 43.64 -8.05
CA LEU A 384 11.41 44.14 -8.06
C LEU A 384 11.33 45.67 -8.06
N ASN A 385 12.16 46.34 -7.25
CA ASN A 385 12.24 47.81 -7.24
C ASN A 385 12.72 48.37 -8.57
N HIS A 386 13.66 47.68 -9.23
CA HIS A 386 14.12 48.04 -10.56
C HIS A 386 13.04 47.82 -11.63
N LEU A 387 12.25 46.74 -11.53
CA LEU A 387 11.07 46.50 -12.38
C LEU A 387 10.02 47.61 -12.22
N ALA A 388 9.67 47.99 -10.99
CA ALA A 388 8.74 49.08 -10.72
C ALA A 388 9.22 50.42 -11.32
N LYS A 389 10.52 50.73 -11.21
CA LYS A 389 11.11 51.94 -11.82
C LYS A 389 11.08 51.94 -13.34
N LYS A 390 11.04 50.76 -13.98
CA LYS A 390 10.99 50.62 -15.45
C LYS A 390 9.58 50.56 -16.01
N ALA A 391 8.58 50.25 -15.20
CA ALA A 391 7.17 50.26 -15.56
C ALA A 391 6.64 51.72 -15.65
N VAL A 392 7.24 52.53 -16.52
CA VAL A 392 6.89 53.95 -16.71
C VAL A 392 5.99 54.08 -17.94
N GLY A 393 4.72 54.40 -17.72
CA GLY A 393 3.74 54.72 -18.77
C GLY A 393 2.30 54.45 -18.34
N GLU A 394 1.34 55.13 -18.98
CA GLU A 394 -0.11 54.97 -18.75
C GLU A 394 -0.72 53.75 -19.45
N THR A 395 0.12 52.78 -19.86
CA THR A 395 -0.38 51.54 -20.45
C THR A 395 -0.85 50.60 -19.34
N LEU A 396 -1.97 49.92 -19.56
CA LEU A 396 -2.53 48.94 -18.64
C LEU A 396 -1.51 47.87 -18.17
N ALA A 397 -0.57 47.47 -19.04
CA ALA A 397 0.50 46.54 -18.68
C ALA A 397 1.49 47.10 -17.63
N SER A 398 1.82 48.39 -17.72
CA SER A 398 2.69 49.07 -16.74
C SER A 398 1.98 49.25 -15.41
N GLU A 399 0.69 49.63 -15.41
CA GLU A 399 -0.12 49.73 -14.20
C GLU A 399 -0.27 48.38 -13.49
N GLN A 400 -0.54 47.31 -14.24
CA GLN A 400 -0.62 45.96 -13.69
C GLN A 400 0.73 45.50 -13.12
N THR A 401 1.84 45.74 -13.83
CA THR A 401 3.18 45.40 -13.33
C THR A 401 3.48 46.12 -12.02
N LEU A 402 3.13 47.40 -11.88
CA LEU A 402 3.30 48.15 -10.64
C LEU A 402 2.45 47.57 -9.51
N LYS A 403 1.19 47.22 -9.79
CA LYS A 403 0.29 46.59 -8.82
C LYS A 403 0.85 45.25 -8.34
N ASP A 404 1.30 44.39 -9.26
CA ASP A 404 1.87 43.09 -8.95
C ASP A 404 3.15 43.22 -8.10
N VAL A 405 4.01 44.20 -8.42
CA VAL A 405 5.21 44.48 -7.60
C VAL A 405 4.84 44.95 -6.20
N HIS A 406 3.83 45.81 -6.05
CA HIS A 406 3.36 46.26 -4.74
C HIS A 406 2.79 45.11 -3.90
N GLU A 407 1.98 44.24 -4.52
CA GLU A 407 1.43 43.05 -3.87
C GLU A 407 2.55 42.08 -3.45
N ALA A 408 3.50 41.78 -4.35
CA ALA A 408 4.62 40.91 -4.05
C ALA A 408 5.47 41.44 -2.88
N ARG A 409 5.72 42.76 -2.84
CA ARG A 409 6.42 43.39 -1.72
C ARG A 409 5.65 43.32 -0.41
N SER A 410 4.31 43.45 -0.47
CA SER A 410 3.48 43.29 0.73
C SER A 410 3.60 41.88 1.30
N LEU A 411 3.59 40.86 0.44
CA LEU A 411 3.72 39.46 0.86
C LEU A 411 5.11 39.16 1.44
N ILE A 412 6.18 39.67 0.81
CA ILE A 412 7.55 39.55 1.34
C ILE A 412 7.65 40.22 2.72
N GLY A 413 7.07 41.41 2.88
CA GLY A 413 6.98 42.10 4.17
C GLY A 413 6.18 41.35 5.24
N SER A 414 5.29 40.44 4.84
CA SER A 414 4.54 39.53 5.71
C SER A 414 5.23 38.18 5.96
N ALA A 415 6.55 38.10 5.71
CA ALA A 415 7.40 36.92 5.93
C ALA A 415 7.18 35.74 4.96
N HIS A 416 6.60 36.00 3.77
CA HIS A 416 6.56 35.02 2.68
C HIS A 416 7.74 35.24 1.72
N LYS A 417 8.71 34.33 1.74
CA LYS A 417 9.90 34.39 0.89
C LYS A 417 9.56 34.12 -0.57
N LEU A 418 10.16 34.93 -1.42
CA LEU A 418 10.16 34.75 -2.87
C LEU A 418 11.43 33.99 -3.26
N TYR A 419 11.31 32.98 -4.11
CA TYR A 419 12.45 32.22 -4.63
C TYR A 419 12.39 32.12 -6.16
N ARG A 420 13.47 31.58 -6.72
CA ARG A 420 13.50 31.20 -8.12
C ARG A 420 13.26 29.71 -8.26
N GLY A 421 12.48 29.31 -9.26
CA GLY A 421 12.27 27.90 -9.52
C GLY A 421 11.71 27.60 -10.90
N THR A 422 11.51 26.33 -11.17
CA THR A 422 10.91 25.85 -12.42
C THR A 422 10.17 24.53 -12.18
N LEU A 423 9.25 24.21 -13.08
CA LEU A 423 8.57 22.93 -13.12
C LEU A 423 8.75 22.30 -14.50
N ALA A 424 9.36 21.12 -14.53
CA ALA A 424 9.69 20.37 -15.74
C ALA A 424 9.09 18.97 -15.69
N PHE A 425 8.77 18.42 -16.87
CA PHE A 425 8.20 17.09 -17.02
C PHE A 425 8.95 16.31 -18.10
N TYR A 426 9.50 15.17 -17.74
CA TYR A 426 10.16 14.25 -18.64
C TYR A 426 9.17 13.25 -19.22
N LEU A 427 9.27 13.04 -20.52
CA LEU A 427 8.47 12.07 -21.26
C LEU A 427 9.36 11.14 -22.05
N ARG A 428 8.84 9.93 -22.30
CA ARG A 428 9.42 8.96 -23.22
C ARG A 428 8.35 8.29 -24.07
N GLY A 429 8.69 7.90 -25.29
CA GLY A 429 7.85 7.12 -26.19
C GLY A 429 8.56 5.85 -26.67
N ARG A 430 7.83 4.88 -27.23
CA ARG A 430 8.44 3.75 -27.95
C ARG A 430 9.08 4.19 -29.26
N ASP A 431 8.49 5.21 -29.87
CA ASP A 431 8.91 5.88 -31.10
C ASP A 431 8.56 7.38 -31.04
N GLU A 432 8.97 8.13 -32.05
CA GLU A 432 8.76 9.60 -32.12
C GLU A 432 7.27 9.95 -32.14
N ALA A 433 6.44 9.17 -32.85
CA ALA A 433 5.00 9.41 -32.95
C ALA A 433 4.29 9.23 -31.59
N GLU A 434 4.68 8.23 -30.80
CA GLU A 434 4.17 8.08 -29.45
C GLU A 434 4.67 9.19 -28.52
N LEU A 435 5.93 9.63 -28.66
CA LEU A 435 6.47 10.74 -27.88
C LEU A 435 5.68 12.02 -28.12
N ASP A 436 5.41 12.38 -29.38
CA ASP A 436 4.65 13.58 -29.74
C ASP A 436 3.20 13.50 -29.24
N ARG A 437 2.55 12.34 -29.38
CA ARG A 437 1.21 12.14 -28.82
C ARG A 437 1.18 12.33 -27.30
N ARG A 438 2.15 11.75 -26.57
CA ARG A 438 2.26 11.95 -25.11
C ARG A 438 2.58 13.40 -24.75
N GLY A 439 3.38 14.10 -25.57
CA GLY A 439 3.65 15.53 -25.42
C GLY A 439 2.38 16.37 -25.49
N LEU A 440 1.53 16.12 -26.50
CA LEU A 440 0.22 16.78 -26.64
C LEU A 440 -0.72 16.44 -25.48
N ASP A 441 -0.79 15.16 -25.08
CA ASP A 441 -1.62 14.73 -23.96
C ASP A 441 -1.21 15.44 -22.65
N LEU A 442 0.11 15.49 -22.36
CA LEU A 442 0.64 16.19 -21.20
C LEU A 442 0.33 17.70 -21.26
N ALA A 443 0.56 18.34 -22.41
CA ALA A 443 0.29 19.77 -22.57
C ALA A 443 -1.18 20.11 -22.30
N ASN A 444 -2.12 19.26 -22.75
CA ASN A 444 -3.54 19.41 -22.48
C ASN A 444 -3.88 19.28 -20.98
N VAL A 445 -3.29 18.29 -20.30
CA VAL A 445 -3.46 18.11 -18.84
C VAL A 445 -2.92 19.33 -18.08
N MET A 446 -1.74 19.82 -18.44
CA MET A 446 -1.11 21.01 -17.86
C MET A 446 -2.00 22.25 -18.02
N LEU A 447 -2.48 22.53 -19.25
CA LEU A 447 -3.32 23.69 -19.53
C LEU A 447 -4.63 23.69 -18.74
N ASN A 448 -5.25 22.52 -18.60
CA ASN A 448 -6.47 22.33 -17.80
C ASN A 448 -6.23 22.49 -16.28
N ALA A 449 -4.97 22.40 -15.84
CA ALA A 449 -4.55 22.66 -14.47
C ALA A 449 -3.99 24.08 -14.26
N GLY A 450 -4.10 24.96 -15.26
CA GLY A 450 -3.56 26.32 -15.15
C GLY A 450 -2.03 26.38 -15.25
N LEU A 451 -1.37 25.32 -15.72
CA LEU A 451 0.05 25.29 -16.03
C LEU A 451 0.22 25.51 -17.53
N GLN A 452 0.87 26.58 -17.92
CA GLN A 452 1.13 26.83 -19.34
C GLN A 452 2.46 26.17 -19.72
N PRO A 453 2.48 25.12 -20.56
CA PRO A 453 3.73 24.57 -21.08
C PRO A 453 4.35 25.53 -22.11
N VAL A 454 5.68 25.52 -22.20
CA VAL A 454 6.40 26.02 -23.38
C VAL A 454 5.97 25.14 -24.57
N ARG A 455 5.57 25.76 -25.68
CA ARG A 455 5.22 24.99 -26.89
C ARG A 455 6.48 24.31 -27.40
N GLU A 456 6.33 23.09 -27.91
CA GLU A 456 7.48 22.28 -28.33
C GLU A 456 8.30 22.97 -29.42
N ASP A 457 7.63 23.62 -30.39
CA ASP A 457 8.28 24.40 -31.45
C ASP A 457 8.99 25.68 -30.95
N ASP A 458 8.62 26.17 -29.76
CA ASP A 458 9.18 27.38 -29.15
C ASP A 458 10.34 27.07 -28.18
N GLU A 459 10.57 25.79 -27.84
CA GLU A 459 11.69 25.39 -26.97
C GLU A 459 13.02 25.52 -27.73
N VAL A 460 13.82 26.51 -27.35
CA VAL A 460 15.03 26.92 -28.09
C VAL A 460 16.13 25.86 -28.09
N ALA A 461 16.26 25.09 -27.00
CA ALA A 461 17.34 24.11 -26.86
C ALA A 461 16.89 22.88 -26.05
N PRO A 462 16.00 22.03 -26.60
CA PRO A 462 15.33 20.96 -25.87
C PRO A 462 16.32 19.92 -25.31
N LEU A 463 17.38 19.59 -26.04
CA LEU A 463 18.44 18.68 -25.57
C LEU A 463 19.16 19.23 -24.34
N ASN A 464 19.40 20.55 -24.30
CA ASN A 464 20.03 21.22 -23.16
C ASN A 464 19.05 21.33 -21.99
N SER A 465 17.77 21.60 -22.27
CA SER A 465 16.73 21.63 -21.25
C SER A 465 16.54 20.28 -20.59
N TYR A 466 16.67 19.17 -21.34
CA TYR A 466 16.65 17.81 -20.77
C TYR A 466 17.77 17.62 -19.75
N LEU A 467 19.01 17.95 -20.13
CA LEU A 467 20.18 17.86 -19.25
C LEU A 467 20.06 18.77 -18.03
N ARG A 468 19.58 20.01 -18.22
CA ARG A 468 19.55 21.05 -17.18
C ARG A 468 18.80 20.61 -15.92
N TRP A 469 17.69 19.90 -16.08
CA TRP A 469 16.82 19.55 -14.95
C TRP A 469 17.05 18.14 -14.40
N LEU A 470 18.09 17.42 -14.87
CA LEU A 470 18.53 16.18 -14.25
C LEU A 470 19.09 16.46 -12.85
N PRO A 471 19.15 15.45 -11.96
CA PRO A 471 19.67 15.62 -10.61
C PRO A 471 21.06 16.27 -10.60
N CYS A 472 21.21 17.36 -9.85
CA CYS A 472 22.47 18.12 -9.70
C CYS A 472 22.98 18.86 -10.96
N CYS A 473 22.32 18.75 -12.12
CA CYS A 473 22.82 19.34 -13.37
C CYS A 473 22.59 20.85 -13.47
N TYR A 474 21.54 21.40 -12.85
CA TYR A 474 21.28 22.83 -12.89
C TYR A 474 22.37 23.59 -12.11
N ASN A 475 22.98 24.59 -12.73
CA ASN A 475 23.99 25.42 -12.11
C ASN A 475 23.53 26.89 -12.12
N PRO A 476 23.06 27.44 -10.97
CA PRO A 476 22.62 28.82 -10.86
C PRO A 476 23.68 29.84 -11.32
N GLY A 477 24.97 29.58 -11.06
CA GLY A 477 26.07 30.45 -11.45
C GLY A 477 26.30 30.54 -12.97
N LYS A 478 25.82 29.55 -13.74
CA LYS A 478 25.86 29.55 -15.21
C LYS A 478 24.62 30.23 -15.84
N ASP A 479 23.50 30.31 -15.14
CA ASP A 479 22.29 31.04 -15.60
C ASP A 479 22.37 32.54 -15.30
N ARG A 480 23.37 33.21 -15.90
CA ARG A 480 23.66 34.64 -15.64
C ARG A 480 22.49 35.58 -15.97
N LYS A 481 21.64 35.17 -16.91
CA LYS A 481 20.47 35.95 -17.35
C LYS A 481 19.17 35.54 -16.65
N LYS A 482 19.24 34.50 -15.80
CA LYS A 482 18.11 33.96 -15.04
C LYS A 482 16.93 33.57 -15.96
N TRP A 483 17.24 33.03 -17.14
CA TRP A 483 16.26 32.73 -18.19
C TRP A 483 15.45 31.47 -17.92
N TYR A 484 16.02 30.54 -17.16
CA TYR A 484 15.45 29.20 -17.01
C TYR A 484 14.64 29.02 -15.72
N THR A 485 14.58 30.06 -14.88
CA THR A 485 13.88 30.05 -13.60
C THR A 485 12.98 31.26 -13.44
N GLN A 486 11.89 31.08 -12.69
CA GLN A 486 10.82 32.04 -12.50
C GLN A 486 10.65 32.39 -11.04
N LEU A 487 10.11 33.56 -10.76
CA LEU A 487 9.78 33.97 -9.40
C LEU A 487 8.57 33.18 -8.90
N MET A 488 8.71 32.53 -7.75
CA MET A 488 7.64 31.79 -7.07
C MET A 488 7.76 31.97 -5.57
N PHE A 489 6.65 32.17 -4.88
CA PHE A 489 6.65 32.15 -3.42
C PHE A 489 6.95 30.74 -2.92
N ALA A 490 7.56 30.62 -1.76
CA ALA A 490 7.78 29.32 -1.12
C ALA A 490 6.45 28.56 -0.94
N GLN A 491 5.35 29.27 -0.68
CA GLN A 491 4.00 28.69 -0.67
C GLN A 491 3.61 28.04 -2.02
N HIS A 492 3.95 28.66 -3.15
CA HIS A 492 3.69 28.07 -4.47
C HIS A 492 4.49 26.78 -4.66
N ALA A 493 5.76 26.77 -4.22
CA ALA A 493 6.59 25.58 -4.25
C ALA A 493 6.05 24.49 -3.32
N ALA A 494 5.57 24.84 -2.12
CA ALA A 494 4.91 23.93 -1.19
C ALA A 494 3.64 23.32 -1.83
N ASN A 495 2.80 24.13 -2.47
CA ASN A 495 1.56 23.70 -3.13
C ASN A 495 1.80 22.79 -4.34
N LEU A 496 2.85 23.05 -5.11
CA LEU A 496 3.27 22.24 -6.28
C LEU A 496 4.13 21.04 -5.89
N SER A 497 4.64 20.98 -4.65
CA SER A 497 5.53 19.92 -4.19
C SER A 497 4.86 18.55 -4.31
N PRO A 498 5.58 17.51 -4.75
CA PRO A 498 5.00 16.17 -4.89
C PRO A 498 4.83 15.42 -3.55
N VAL A 499 5.00 16.09 -2.42
CA VAL A 499 4.82 15.51 -1.07
C VAL A 499 3.35 15.36 -0.67
N TRP A 500 2.42 15.92 -1.44
CA TRP A 500 0.99 15.64 -1.30
C TRP A 500 0.67 14.35 -2.02
N GLY A 501 0.05 13.38 -1.36
CA GLY A 501 -0.20 12.10 -1.98
C GLY A 501 -1.31 11.31 -1.33
N ARG A 502 -1.17 10.00 -1.43
CA ARG A 502 -2.09 9.01 -0.90
C ARG A 502 -1.45 8.25 0.24
N ALA A 503 -2.23 7.85 1.22
CA ALA A 503 -1.73 7.09 2.34
C ALA A 503 -1.13 5.74 1.90
N GLN A 504 -0.06 5.32 2.57
CA GLN A 504 0.66 4.04 2.32
C GLN A 504 0.58 3.08 3.53
N GLY A 505 -0.08 3.51 4.61
CA GLY A 505 -0.15 2.79 5.88
C GLY A 505 1.13 2.91 6.70
N THR A 506 1.46 1.88 7.45
CA THR A 506 2.55 1.87 8.44
C THR A 506 3.87 1.34 7.87
N GLY A 507 3.84 0.71 6.70
CA GLY A 507 5.00 0.07 6.08
C GLY A 507 5.19 -1.41 6.49
N HIS A 508 4.35 -1.94 7.39
CA HIS A 508 4.42 -3.33 7.84
C HIS A 508 3.49 -4.23 7.01
N PRO A 509 4.01 -5.12 6.14
CA PRO A 509 3.20 -5.86 5.16
C PRO A 509 2.54 -7.13 5.74
N GLY A 510 1.93 -7.04 6.92
CA GLY A 510 1.11 -8.13 7.48
C GLY A 510 -0.21 -8.30 6.73
N ILE A 511 -0.81 -7.16 6.36
CA ILE A 511 -1.96 -7.04 5.47
C ILE A 511 -1.62 -6.00 4.41
N THR A 512 -1.90 -6.32 3.15
CA THR A 512 -1.69 -5.45 1.98
C THR A 512 -2.99 -5.27 1.21
N MET A 513 -3.33 -4.01 0.99
CA MET A 513 -4.40 -3.51 0.12
C MET A 513 -3.81 -2.47 -0.85
N PHE A 514 -4.64 -1.74 -1.59
CA PHE A 514 -4.17 -0.67 -2.48
C PHE A 514 -4.84 0.67 -2.17
N ASN A 515 -4.19 1.79 -2.47
CA ASN A 515 -4.85 3.07 -2.56
C ASN A 515 -5.47 3.28 -3.96
N ARG A 516 -6.17 4.39 -4.17
CA ARG A 516 -6.82 4.72 -5.46
C ARG A 516 -5.83 4.91 -6.61
N GLY A 517 -4.57 5.24 -6.32
CA GLY A 517 -3.49 5.34 -7.30
C GLY A 517 -2.82 4.00 -7.63
N GLY A 518 -3.23 2.92 -6.95
CA GLY A 518 -2.67 1.58 -7.12
C GLY A 518 -1.39 1.31 -6.35
N GLY A 519 -0.99 2.21 -5.45
CA GLY A 519 0.11 1.98 -4.51
C GLY A 519 -0.33 1.07 -3.37
N PRO A 520 0.57 0.25 -2.80
CA PRO A 520 0.21 -0.66 -1.73
C PRO A 520 -0.04 0.11 -0.44
N ILE A 521 -1.09 -0.27 0.29
CA ILE A 521 -1.34 0.14 1.67
C ILE A 521 -1.00 -1.05 2.56
N THR A 522 -0.07 -0.86 3.48
CA THR A 522 0.42 -1.93 4.37
C THR A 522 0.17 -1.58 5.82
N PHE A 523 -0.32 -2.55 6.58
CA PHE A 523 -0.53 -2.46 8.02
C PHE A 523 -0.62 -3.86 8.62
N ASP A 524 -0.43 -3.98 9.93
CA ASP A 524 -0.47 -5.27 10.60
C ASP A 524 -1.02 -5.16 12.04
N PRO A 525 -2.31 -5.53 12.25
CA PRO A 525 -2.90 -5.57 13.58
C PRO A 525 -2.12 -6.44 14.57
N LEU A 526 -1.43 -7.49 14.10
CA LEU A 526 -0.69 -8.42 14.95
C LEU A 526 0.70 -7.88 15.36
N ASN A 527 1.20 -6.85 14.69
CA ASN A 527 2.46 -6.19 15.02
C ASN A 527 2.28 -5.16 16.15
N ARG A 528 3.20 -5.17 17.12
CA ARG A 528 3.22 -4.25 18.26
C ARG A 528 3.55 -2.80 17.87
N LEU A 529 4.21 -2.59 16.73
CA LEU A 529 4.52 -1.25 16.23
C LEU A 529 3.30 -0.54 15.63
N ASP A 530 2.31 -1.32 15.19
CA ASP A 530 1.10 -0.80 14.54
C ASP A 530 -0.06 -0.63 15.51
N ARG A 531 -0.22 -1.56 16.45
CA ARG A 531 -1.30 -1.50 17.46
C ARG A 531 -0.86 -0.72 18.70
N GLN A 532 -1.76 0.12 19.21
CA GLN A 532 -1.55 0.82 20.49
C GLN A 532 -2.23 0.11 21.65
N MET A 533 -3.36 -0.55 21.40
CA MET A 533 -4.19 -1.22 22.39
C MET A 533 -4.17 -2.74 22.20
N ASN A 534 -4.77 -3.24 21.12
CA ASN A 534 -4.96 -4.67 20.87
C ASN A 534 -5.08 -4.96 19.37
N ALA A 535 -5.05 -6.25 19.00
CA ALA A 535 -5.25 -6.67 17.61
C ALA A 535 -6.68 -7.18 17.35
N HIS A 536 -7.65 -6.81 18.20
CA HIS A 536 -9.05 -7.10 17.91
C HIS A 536 -9.50 -6.29 16.72
N LEU A 537 -10.34 -6.90 15.88
CA LEU A 537 -10.74 -6.34 14.60
C LEU A 537 -12.25 -6.44 14.44
N PHE A 538 -12.87 -5.34 14.04
CA PHE A 538 -14.27 -5.27 13.65
C PHE A 538 -14.35 -5.00 12.15
N LEU A 539 -14.91 -5.93 11.40
CA LEU A 539 -15.15 -5.80 9.96
C LEU A 539 -16.64 -5.59 9.71
N PHE A 540 -16.99 -4.39 9.29
CA PHE A 540 -18.36 -4.05 8.94
C PHE A 540 -18.50 -3.82 7.44
N GLY A 541 -19.53 -4.43 6.87
CA GLY A 541 -19.88 -4.24 5.47
C GLY A 541 -21.30 -4.75 5.20
N PRO A 542 -22.23 -3.88 4.73
CA PRO A 542 -23.58 -4.29 4.35
C PRO A 542 -23.60 -5.44 3.33
N THR A 543 -24.76 -6.08 3.16
CA THR A 543 -24.93 -7.16 2.17
C THR A 543 -24.44 -6.71 0.78
N GLY A 544 -23.61 -7.53 0.15
CA GLY A 544 -23.02 -7.20 -1.14
C GLY A 544 -21.87 -6.18 -1.11
N SER A 545 -21.45 -5.62 0.03
CA SER A 545 -20.28 -4.73 0.11
C SER A 545 -18.94 -5.45 -0.19
N GLY A 546 -18.89 -6.78 -0.03
CA GLY A 546 -17.67 -7.58 -0.20
C GLY A 546 -17.01 -8.00 1.12
N LYS A 547 -17.78 -8.05 2.22
CA LYS A 547 -17.33 -8.47 3.57
C LYS A 547 -16.57 -9.80 3.56
N SER A 548 -17.23 -10.88 3.13
CA SER A 548 -16.64 -12.23 3.15
C SER A 548 -15.42 -12.36 2.25
N ALA A 549 -15.44 -11.76 1.05
CA ALA A 549 -14.29 -11.71 0.15
C ALA A 549 -13.10 -10.95 0.76
N THR A 550 -13.36 -9.82 1.44
CA THR A 550 -12.32 -9.06 2.14
C THR A 550 -11.76 -9.88 3.30
N LEU A 551 -12.60 -10.45 4.14
CA LEU A 551 -12.18 -11.27 5.28
C LEU A 551 -11.37 -12.50 4.83
N ASN A 552 -11.81 -13.20 3.78
CA ASN A 552 -11.08 -14.32 3.20
C ASN A 552 -9.68 -13.89 2.70
N ASN A 553 -9.58 -12.74 2.02
CA ASN A 553 -8.30 -12.17 1.63
C ASN A 553 -7.41 -11.88 2.86
N LEU A 554 -7.94 -11.28 3.93
CA LEU A 554 -7.19 -11.03 5.17
C LEU A 554 -6.66 -12.32 5.80
N LEU A 555 -7.50 -13.37 5.87
CA LEU A 555 -7.13 -14.64 6.48
C LEU A 555 -6.04 -15.38 5.69
N ASN A 556 -6.07 -15.32 4.34
CA ASN A 556 -4.98 -15.85 3.53
C ASN A 556 -3.65 -15.16 3.85
N GLN A 557 -3.64 -13.83 3.94
CA GLN A 557 -2.42 -13.07 4.24
C GLN A 557 -1.90 -13.38 5.65
N VAL A 558 -2.75 -13.32 6.66
CA VAL A 558 -2.34 -13.64 8.04
C VAL A 558 -1.86 -15.09 8.17
N THR A 559 -2.49 -16.03 7.46
CA THR A 559 -2.03 -17.43 7.43
C THR A 559 -0.63 -17.55 6.84
N ALA A 560 -0.36 -16.86 5.74
CA ALA A 560 0.94 -16.88 5.08
C ALA A 560 2.05 -16.20 5.88
N ILE A 561 1.75 -15.08 6.57
CA ILE A 561 2.74 -14.31 7.33
C ILE A 561 3.02 -14.90 8.70
N TYR A 562 1.96 -15.29 9.43
CA TYR A 562 2.05 -15.66 10.83
C TYR A 562 1.87 -17.15 11.10
N ARG A 563 1.18 -17.90 10.22
CA ARG A 563 0.67 -19.25 10.52
C ARG A 563 0.05 -19.33 11.93
N PRO A 564 -0.95 -18.48 12.25
CA PRO A 564 -1.59 -18.48 13.56
C PRO A 564 -2.36 -19.79 13.79
N ARG A 565 -2.96 -19.95 14.97
CA ARG A 565 -4.11 -20.85 15.11
C ARG A 565 -5.38 -20.08 14.73
N LEU A 566 -6.07 -20.53 13.69
CA LEU A 566 -7.32 -19.91 13.25
C LEU A 566 -8.51 -20.70 13.78
N PHE A 567 -9.43 -20.00 14.44
CA PHE A 567 -10.76 -20.50 14.74
C PHE A 567 -11.74 -19.63 13.95
N ILE A 568 -12.53 -20.23 13.08
CA ILE A 568 -13.46 -19.51 12.21
C ILE A 568 -14.86 -20.06 12.49
N VAL A 569 -15.73 -19.22 13.03
CA VAL A 569 -17.14 -19.50 13.25
C VAL A 569 -17.93 -18.77 12.19
N GLU A 570 -18.71 -19.52 11.41
CA GLU A 570 -19.45 -18.95 10.29
C GLU A 570 -20.84 -19.55 10.11
N ALA A 571 -21.68 -18.81 9.38
CA ALA A 571 -22.95 -19.27 8.86
C ALA A 571 -22.97 -19.07 7.34
N GLY A 572 -22.86 -20.15 6.56
CA GLY A 572 -23.01 -20.07 5.08
C GLY A 572 -21.93 -20.73 4.23
N ASN A 573 -20.89 -21.30 4.85
CA ASN A 573 -19.78 -22.00 4.19
C ASN A 573 -18.94 -21.11 3.24
N SER A 574 -18.70 -19.87 3.64
CA SER A 574 -17.82 -18.88 3.00
C SER A 574 -16.32 -19.21 3.13
N PHE A 575 -15.92 -19.98 4.14
CA PHE A 575 -14.52 -20.30 4.41
C PHE A 575 -14.18 -21.78 4.17
N GLY A 576 -15.15 -22.59 3.73
CA GLY A 576 -14.96 -24.00 3.39
C GLY A 576 -13.84 -24.21 2.37
N LEU A 577 -13.90 -23.50 1.22
CA LEU A 577 -12.88 -23.60 0.17
C LEU A 577 -11.51 -23.10 0.62
N PHE A 578 -11.46 -22.05 1.46
CA PHE A 578 -10.21 -21.61 2.09
C PHE A 578 -9.60 -22.71 2.96
N SER A 579 -10.43 -23.41 3.75
CA SER A 579 -9.98 -24.52 4.59
C SER A 579 -9.47 -25.72 3.78
N ASP A 580 -10.13 -26.05 2.66
CA ASP A 580 -9.69 -27.14 1.78
C ASP A 580 -8.40 -26.77 1.04
N PHE A 581 -8.27 -25.51 0.64
CA PHE A 581 -7.05 -24.95 0.05
C PHE A 581 -5.87 -24.99 1.03
N ALA A 582 -6.07 -24.55 2.28
CA ALA A 582 -5.07 -24.63 3.35
C ALA A 582 -4.64 -26.08 3.62
N ARG A 583 -5.58 -27.03 3.65
CA ARG A 583 -5.28 -28.46 3.79
C ARG A 583 -4.44 -28.99 2.64
N ARG A 584 -4.76 -28.60 1.40
CA ARG A 584 -3.99 -28.97 0.20
C ARG A 584 -2.55 -28.46 0.26
N LEU A 585 -2.31 -27.34 0.92
CA LEU A 585 -0.99 -26.74 1.17
C LEU A 585 -0.34 -27.20 2.48
N GLY A 586 -0.82 -28.30 3.07
CA GLY A 586 -0.15 -28.99 4.18
C GLY A 586 -0.49 -28.48 5.59
N LEU A 587 -1.46 -27.57 5.75
CA LEU A 587 -1.95 -27.17 7.07
C LEU A 587 -2.93 -28.22 7.62
N THR A 588 -2.94 -28.41 8.93
CA THR A 588 -3.94 -29.27 9.59
C THR A 588 -5.26 -28.51 9.71
N VAL A 589 -6.37 -29.15 9.30
CA VAL A 589 -7.68 -28.50 9.25
C VAL A 589 -8.74 -29.38 9.89
N ASN A 590 -9.33 -28.88 10.97
CA ASN A 590 -10.50 -29.45 11.62
C ASN A 590 -11.76 -28.71 11.12
N ARG A 591 -12.69 -29.43 10.48
CA ARG A 591 -13.95 -28.85 10.00
C ARG A 591 -15.10 -29.50 10.72
N VAL A 592 -15.90 -28.68 11.39
CA VAL A 592 -16.97 -29.09 12.30
C VAL A 592 -18.26 -28.48 11.79
N LYS A 593 -19.28 -29.31 11.59
CA LYS A 593 -20.62 -28.85 11.20
C LYS A 593 -21.59 -29.09 12.35
N LEU A 594 -22.11 -28.02 12.93
CA LEU A 594 -23.07 -28.09 14.03
C LEU A 594 -24.48 -28.35 13.46
N ALA A 595 -24.80 -29.63 13.33
CA ALA A 595 -26.12 -30.11 12.93
C ALA A 595 -26.52 -31.34 13.75
N PRO A 596 -27.83 -31.56 13.97
CA PRO A 596 -28.32 -32.79 14.59
C PRO A 596 -27.79 -34.04 13.86
N GLY A 597 -27.31 -35.03 14.60
CA GLY A 597 -26.75 -36.28 14.04
C GLY A 597 -25.35 -36.14 13.42
N SER A 598 -24.65 -35.02 13.65
CA SER A 598 -23.27 -34.80 13.18
C SER A 598 -22.21 -35.70 13.85
N GLY A 599 -22.57 -36.38 14.95
CA GLY A 599 -21.68 -37.28 15.69
C GLY A 599 -20.64 -36.58 16.57
N ILE A 600 -20.67 -35.25 16.64
CA ILE A 600 -19.81 -34.44 17.52
C ILE A 600 -20.34 -34.55 18.96
N SER A 601 -19.47 -34.43 19.95
CA SER A 601 -19.82 -34.31 21.36
C SER A 601 -19.03 -33.16 22.01
N LEU A 602 -19.72 -32.20 22.63
CA LEU A 602 -19.12 -30.98 23.20
C LEU A 602 -18.79 -31.10 24.70
N ALA A 603 -19.35 -32.09 25.40
CA ALA A 603 -19.22 -32.32 26.85
C ALA A 603 -19.11 -31.02 27.68
N PRO A 604 -20.17 -30.18 27.76
CA PRO A 604 -20.06 -28.79 28.26
C PRO A 604 -19.58 -28.65 29.70
N PHE A 605 -19.76 -29.70 30.52
CA PHE A 605 -19.35 -29.73 31.92
C PHE A 605 -18.01 -30.45 32.16
N ALA A 606 -17.26 -30.83 31.12
CA ALA A 606 -16.02 -31.58 31.27
C ALA A 606 -14.99 -30.86 32.18
N ASP A 607 -14.90 -29.53 32.07
CA ASP A 607 -14.00 -28.69 32.87
C ASP A 607 -14.39 -28.62 34.37
N ALA A 608 -15.59 -29.10 34.76
CA ALA A 608 -16.01 -29.13 36.16
C ALA A 608 -15.08 -29.97 37.06
N ARG A 609 -14.38 -30.95 36.48
CA ARG A 609 -13.35 -31.73 37.21
C ARG A 609 -12.21 -30.85 37.73
N ARG A 610 -11.85 -29.78 37.01
CA ARG A 610 -10.74 -28.88 37.38
C ARG A 610 -11.03 -28.13 38.69
N LEU A 611 -12.32 -27.93 39.02
CA LEU A 611 -12.76 -27.33 40.29
C LEU A 611 -12.32 -28.15 41.51
N ILE A 612 -12.17 -29.47 41.34
CA ILE A 612 -11.80 -30.41 42.42
C ILE A 612 -10.32 -30.80 42.33
N GLU A 613 -9.83 -31.07 41.11
CA GLU A 613 -8.46 -31.58 40.88
C GLU A 613 -7.37 -30.49 40.99
N THR A 614 -7.70 -29.23 40.68
CA THR A 614 -6.78 -28.07 40.71
C THR A 614 -7.43 -26.86 41.39
N PRO A 615 -7.74 -26.91 42.71
CA PRO A 615 -8.46 -25.84 43.39
C PRO A 615 -7.69 -24.51 43.48
N SER A 616 -6.36 -24.57 43.40
CA SER A 616 -5.46 -23.41 43.49
C SER A 616 -5.34 -22.59 42.19
N ASP A 617 -5.76 -23.15 41.05
CA ASP A 617 -5.66 -22.52 39.73
C ASP A 617 -7.01 -21.97 39.24
N VAL A 618 -8.04 -21.98 40.10
CA VAL A 618 -9.41 -21.57 39.75
C VAL A 618 -9.93 -20.58 40.78
N GLN A 619 -10.32 -19.38 40.33
CA GLN A 619 -11.06 -18.44 41.16
C GLN A 619 -12.54 -18.82 41.22
N THR A 620 -13.06 -19.07 42.42
CA THR A 620 -14.50 -19.02 42.69
C THR A 620 -14.89 -17.57 42.97
N LEU A 621 -15.32 -16.83 41.95
CA LEU A 621 -15.89 -15.49 42.16
C LEU A 621 -17.24 -15.58 42.88
N ASP A 622 -17.51 -14.58 43.72
CA ASP A 622 -18.80 -14.38 44.38
C ASP A 622 -19.84 -13.92 43.35
N ALA A 623 -21.10 -14.33 43.52
CA ALA A 623 -22.17 -14.16 42.53
C ALA A 623 -22.49 -12.69 42.18
N ASP A 624 -22.00 -11.75 42.98
CA ASP A 624 -22.23 -10.32 42.84
C ASP A 624 -21.30 -9.64 41.81
N ALA A 625 -20.18 -10.26 41.39
CA ALA A 625 -19.22 -9.64 40.47
C ALA A 625 -19.62 -9.65 38.97
N LEU A 626 -20.66 -10.39 38.59
CA LEU A 626 -21.15 -10.49 37.21
C LEU A 626 -22.35 -9.57 36.92
N ASP A 627 -23.01 -9.04 37.96
CA ASP A 627 -24.25 -8.25 37.88
C ASP A 627 -24.03 -6.74 38.08
N GLU A 628 -22.80 -6.26 38.29
CA GLU A 628 -22.58 -4.82 38.47
C GLU A 628 -22.56 -4.07 37.13
N ASP A 629 -23.62 -3.29 36.89
CA ASP A 629 -23.63 -2.07 36.06
C ASP A 629 -22.61 -1.05 36.62
N LEU A 630 -21.32 -1.37 36.59
CA LEU A 630 -20.26 -0.45 36.99
C LEU A 630 -20.14 0.67 35.94
N PRO A 631 -20.12 1.95 36.35
CA PRO A 631 -19.79 3.05 35.47
C PRO A 631 -18.42 2.82 34.81
N PRO A 632 -18.18 3.29 33.58
CA PRO A 632 -16.93 3.04 32.84
C PRO A 632 -15.64 3.60 33.46
N ASP A 633 -15.70 4.20 34.65
CA ASP A 633 -14.63 5.04 35.21
C ASP A 633 -14.18 4.65 36.62
N ALA A 634 -14.42 3.40 37.04
CA ALA A 634 -13.78 2.85 38.23
C ALA A 634 -12.57 2.00 37.81
N SER A 635 -11.38 2.57 37.99
CA SER A 635 -10.11 1.85 38.02
C SER A 635 -10.10 0.83 39.17
N ALA A 636 -10.75 -0.32 38.97
CA ALA A 636 -10.55 -1.49 39.81
C ALA A 636 -9.15 -2.05 39.50
N MET A 637 -8.18 -1.57 40.27
CA MET A 637 -6.84 -2.11 40.39
C MET A 637 -6.90 -3.61 40.73
N GLU A 638 -6.11 -4.41 40.00
CA GLU A 638 -5.54 -5.69 40.45
C GLU A 638 -6.51 -6.71 41.11
N ALA A 639 -7.65 -7.01 40.48
CA ALA A 639 -8.28 -8.31 40.70
C ALA A 639 -7.54 -9.35 39.84
N ASP A 640 -6.83 -10.25 40.50
CA ASP A 640 -6.07 -11.37 39.91
C ASP A 640 -6.94 -12.07 38.84
N GLU A 641 -6.58 -11.94 37.56
CA GLU A 641 -7.38 -12.33 36.39
C GLU A 641 -7.29 -13.85 36.13
N GLN A 642 -7.64 -14.66 37.12
CA GLN A 642 -7.72 -16.11 36.97
C GLN A 642 -9.09 -16.52 36.42
N ARG A 643 -9.12 -17.62 35.64
CA ARG A 643 -10.32 -18.14 34.98
C ARG A 643 -11.39 -18.56 36.00
N ASP A 644 -12.60 -18.01 35.87
CA ASP A 644 -13.77 -18.38 36.69
C ASP A 644 -14.52 -19.56 36.07
N VAL A 645 -13.91 -20.75 36.15
CA VAL A 645 -14.46 -21.99 35.58
C VAL A 645 -15.86 -22.27 36.13
N LEU A 646 -16.10 -22.01 37.41
CA LEU A 646 -17.43 -22.21 38.01
C LEU A 646 -18.47 -21.24 37.44
N GLY A 647 -18.12 -19.98 37.22
CA GLY A 647 -18.97 -19.01 36.53
C GLY A 647 -19.28 -19.41 35.08
N GLU A 648 -18.32 -19.94 34.33
CA GLU A 648 -18.55 -20.45 32.96
C GLU A 648 -19.55 -21.61 32.92
N LEU A 649 -19.39 -22.55 33.84
CA LEU A 649 -20.28 -23.69 33.98
C LEU A 649 -21.66 -23.27 34.49
N GLU A 650 -21.74 -22.25 35.35
CA GLU A 650 -23.01 -21.65 35.78
C GLU A 650 -23.76 -21.03 34.59
N ILE A 651 -23.09 -20.25 33.73
CA ILE A 651 -23.70 -19.68 32.52
C ILE A 651 -24.21 -20.80 31.60
N THR A 652 -23.41 -21.86 31.42
CA THR A 652 -23.79 -23.04 30.63
C THR A 652 -25.03 -23.72 31.22
N ALA A 653 -25.07 -23.95 32.53
CA ALA A 653 -26.21 -24.53 33.22
C ALA A 653 -27.46 -23.65 33.12
N ARG A 654 -27.31 -22.33 33.28
CA ARG A 654 -28.41 -21.36 33.13
C ARG A 654 -28.98 -21.40 31.72
N LEU A 655 -28.14 -21.39 30.68
CA LEU A 655 -28.59 -21.53 29.29
C LEU A 655 -29.38 -22.82 29.03
N MET A 656 -28.96 -23.93 29.64
CA MET A 656 -29.68 -25.21 29.55
C MET A 656 -31.00 -25.22 30.34
N ILE A 657 -31.06 -24.52 31.46
CA ILE A 657 -32.27 -24.44 32.30
C ILE A 657 -33.30 -23.48 31.71
N THR A 658 -32.87 -22.34 31.18
CA THR A 658 -33.76 -21.27 30.70
C THR A 658 -34.04 -21.36 29.19
N GLY A 659 -33.32 -22.23 28.46
CA GLY A 659 -33.38 -22.27 27.00
C GLY A 659 -32.87 -20.98 26.34
N GLY A 660 -32.17 -20.12 27.08
CA GLY A 660 -31.75 -18.80 26.61
C GLY A 660 -32.91 -17.80 26.44
N GLU A 661 -34.07 -18.04 27.07
CA GLU A 661 -35.21 -17.12 27.02
C GLU A 661 -35.10 -16.02 28.09
N ASP A 662 -35.14 -14.75 27.66
CA ASP A 662 -35.00 -13.57 28.53
C ASP A 662 -35.96 -13.57 29.73
N LYS A 663 -37.18 -14.07 29.54
CA LYS A 663 -38.22 -14.11 30.60
C LYS A 663 -37.90 -15.13 31.68
N GLU A 664 -37.38 -16.28 31.30
CA GLU A 664 -36.96 -17.32 32.25
C GLU A 664 -35.67 -16.91 32.96
N GLU A 665 -34.77 -16.23 32.26
CA GLU A 665 -33.55 -15.69 32.85
C GLU A 665 -33.85 -14.58 33.88
N ALA A 666 -34.78 -13.67 33.57
CA ALA A 666 -35.20 -12.63 34.51
C ALA A 666 -35.89 -13.18 35.78
N ARG A 667 -36.40 -14.43 35.74
CA ARG A 667 -36.96 -15.13 36.90
C ARG A 667 -35.89 -15.79 37.77
N MET A 668 -34.64 -15.86 37.33
CA MET A 668 -33.54 -16.51 38.04
C MET A 668 -33.08 -15.65 39.22
N THR A 669 -33.32 -16.11 40.45
CA THR A 669 -32.90 -15.37 41.65
C THR A 669 -31.44 -15.66 42.03
N ARG A 670 -30.83 -14.79 42.85
CA ARG A 670 -29.47 -15.04 43.39
C ARG A 670 -29.38 -16.37 44.16
N ALA A 671 -30.44 -16.73 44.88
CA ALA A 671 -30.52 -18.00 45.59
C ALA A 671 -30.53 -19.19 44.63
N ASP A 672 -31.22 -19.07 43.49
CA ASP A 672 -31.23 -20.09 42.45
C ASP A 672 -29.84 -20.28 41.83
N ARG A 673 -29.14 -19.18 41.50
CA ARG A 673 -27.76 -19.22 41.00
C ARG A 673 -26.80 -19.92 41.98
N SER A 674 -26.91 -19.61 43.27
CA SER A 674 -26.12 -20.26 44.32
C SER A 674 -26.36 -21.77 44.39
N LEU A 675 -27.63 -22.20 44.27
CA LEU A 675 -27.98 -23.63 44.25
C LEU A 675 -27.45 -24.33 43.00
N ILE A 676 -27.48 -23.70 41.82
CA ILE A 676 -26.92 -24.24 40.58
C ILE A 676 -25.41 -24.48 40.75
N ARG A 677 -24.66 -23.50 41.27
CA ARG A 677 -23.22 -23.65 41.54
C ARG A 677 -22.92 -24.82 42.48
N GLN A 678 -23.70 -24.97 43.55
CA GLN A 678 -23.58 -26.10 44.47
C GLN A 678 -23.83 -27.44 43.77
N CYS A 679 -24.85 -27.53 42.92
CA CYS A 679 -25.14 -28.76 42.17
C CYS A 679 -24.04 -29.10 41.15
N ILE A 680 -23.40 -28.10 40.54
CA ILE A 680 -22.23 -28.31 39.66
C ILE A 680 -21.06 -28.90 40.46
N LEU A 681 -20.79 -28.38 41.67
CA LEU A 681 -19.75 -28.90 42.55
C LEU A 681 -20.06 -30.33 43.03
N ASP A 682 -21.30 -30.60 43.46
CA ASP A 682 -21.74 -31.94 43.88
C ASP A 682 -21.55 -32.96 42.73
N ALA A 683 -21.91 -32.57 41.50
CA ALA A 683 -21.70 -33.39 40.31
C ALA A 683 -20.22 -33.62 40.01
N ALA A 684 -19.38 -32.59 40.17
CA ALA A 684 -17.94 -32.68 39.98
C ALA A 684 -17.28 -33.63 40.99
N GLU A 685 -17.58 -33.48 42.29
CA GLU A 685 -17.06 -34.36 43.35
C GLU A 685 -17.40 -35.83 43.09
N HIS A 686 -18.67 -36.10 42.73
CA HIS A 686 -19.11 -37.45 42.43
C HIS A 686 -18.38 -38.06 41.22
N CYS A 687 -18.26 -37.33 40.11
CA CYS A 687 -17.62 -37.85 38.90
C CYS A 687 -16.11 -38.00 39.04
N VAL A 688 -15.45 -37.11 39.79
CA VAL A 688 -14.01 -37.21 40.10
C VAL A 688 -13.74 -38.46 40.95
N ALA A 689 -14.58 -38.74 41.95
CA ALA A 689 -14.49 -39.98 42.73
C ALA A 689 -14.62 -41.24 41.84
N GLU A 690 -15.47 -41.18 40.82
CA GLU A 690 -15.68 -42.25 39.82
C GLU A 690 -14.67 -42.25 38.66
N LYS A 691 -13.71 -41.31 38.64
CA LYS A 691 -12.69 -41.14 37.58
C LYS A 691 -13.26 -40.98 36.17
N ARG A 692 -14.41 -40.32 36.03
CA ARG A 692 -15.06 -40.07 34.74
C ARG A 692 -15.31 -38.60 34.49
N THR A 693 -15.53 -38.21 33.23
CA THR A 693 -15.93 -36.85 32.84
C THR A 693 -17.29 -36.49 33.44
N VAL A 694 -17.46 -35.24 33.84
CA VAL A 694 -18.74 -34.69 34.30
C VAL A 694 -19.59 -34.38 33.07
N LEU A 695 -20.78 -34.96 33.00
CA LEU A 695 -21.71 -34.79 31.88
C LEU A 695 -22.94 -33.99 32.31
N THR A 696 -23.71 -33.53 31.32
CA THR A 696 -24.93 -32.75 31.56
C THR A 696 -25.92 -33.50 32.45
N ARG A 697 -26.06 -34.83 32.26
CA ARG A 697 -26.91 -35.66 33.11
C ARG A 697 -26.50 -35.68 34.58
N ASP A 698 -25.22 -35.46 34.88
CA ASP A 698 -24.72 -35.48 36.26
C ASP A 698 -25.16 -34.22 37.00
N VAL A 699 -25.07 -33.05 36.35
CA VAL A 699 -25.60 -31.78 36.89
C VAL A 699 -27.11 -31.84 37.05
N ARG A 700 -27.83 -32.39 36.06
CA ARG A 700 -29.27 -32.67 36.15
C ARG A 700 -29.60 -33.58 37.34
N ASN A 701 -28.83 -34.65 37.54
CA ASN A 701 -29.04 -35.59 38.65
C ASN A 701 -28.79 -34.90 40.00
N ALA A 702 -27.75 -34.08 40.11
CA ALA A 702 -27.48 -33.29 41.31
C ALA A 702 -28.65 -32.34 41.65
N LEU A 703 -29.22 -31.66 40.64
CA LEU A 703 -30.43 -30.84 40.80
C LEU A 703 -31.62 -31.68 41.31
N ARG A 704 -31.86 -32.88 40.75
CA ARG A 704 -32.94 -33.79 41.21
C ARG A 704 -32.72 -34.27 42.64
N THR A 705 -31.51 -34.69 42.98
CA THR A 705 -31.17 -35.16 44.33
C THR A 705 -31.37 -34.07 45.36
N ARG A 706 -30.90 -32.85 45.07
CA ARG A 706 -31.05 -31.69 45.96
C ARG A 706 -32.50 -31.22 46.04
N GLY A 707 -33.28 -31.34 44.96
CA GLY A 707 -34.72 -31.11 44.94
C GLY A 707 -35.52 -32.09 45.82
N GLN A 708 -34.95 -33.24 46.19
CA GLN A 708 -35.56 -34.22 47.09
C GLN A 708 -35.10 -34.08 48.55
N ASP A 709 -34.19 -33.14 48.85
CA ASP A 709 -33.67 -32.93 50.20
C ASP A 709 -34.77 -32.37 51.13
N PRO A 710 -35.19 -33.11 52.18
CA PRO A 710 -36.24 -32.68 53.09
C PRO A 710 -35.84 -31.49 53.99
N THR A 711 -34.56 -31.12 54.01
CA THR A 711 -34.06 -29.98 54.80
C THR A 711 -34.26 -28.63 54.10
N LEU A 712 -34.51 -28.63 52.78
CA LEU A 712 -34.79 -27.42 52.01
C LEU A 712 -36.30 -27.06 52.06
N PRO A 713 -36.65 -25.75 52.07
CA PRO A 713 -38.04 -25.30 51.96
C PRO A 713 -38.73 -25.83 50.69
N GLU A 714 -40.01 -26.16 50.78
CA GLU A 714 -40.78 -26.76 49.67
C GLU A 714 -40.68 -25.97 48.36
N MET A 715 -40.76 -24.65 48.45
CA MET A 715 -40.66 -23.77 47.27
C MET A 715 -39.31 -23.93 46.53
N ARG A 716 -38.21 -24.17 47.24
CA ARG A 716 -36.89 -24.40 46.63
C ARG A 716 -36.78 -25.81 46.05
N ARG A 717 -37.39 -26.80 46.69
CA ARG A 717 -37.45 -28.19 46.21
C ARG A 717 -38.14 -28.27 44.85
N VAL A 718 -39.34 -27.68 44.75
CA VAL A 718 -40.10 -27.61 43.51
C VAL A 718 -39.30 -26.89 42.42
N ARG A 719 -38.66 -25.76 42.75
CA ARG A 719 -37.86 -24.99 41.80
C ARG A 719 -36.66 -25.78 41.25
N LEU A 720 -35.95 -26.55 42.08
CA LEU A 720 -34.83 -27.40 41.64
C LEU A 720 -35.28 -28.54 40.73
N LEU A 721 -36.46 -29.11 40.98
CA LEU A 721 -37.05 -30.13 40.11
C LEU A 721 -37.45 -29.54 38.76
N GLU A 722 -38.04 -28.35 38.71
CA GLU A 722 -38.32 -27.62 37.46
C GLU A 722 -37.04 -27.40 36.64
N MET A 723 -35.96 -26.94 37.29
CA MET A 723 -34.67 -26.73 36.63
C MET A 723 -34.08 -28.04 36.07
N ALA A 724 -34.20 -29.12 36.84
CA ALA A 724 -33.73 -30.43 36.40
C ALA A 724 -34.52 -30.95 35.19
N ASP A 725 -35.83 -30.76 35.15
CA ASP A 725 -36.67 -31.18 34.03
C ASP A 725 -36.40 -30.35 32.78
N ALA A 726 -36.11 -29.05 32.92
CA ALA A 726 -35.67 -28.21 31.81
C ALA A 726 -34.31 -28.68 31.25
N MET A 727 -33.32 -28.92 32.12
CA MET A 727 -32.00 -29.42 31.71
C MET A 727 -32.05 -30.84 31.12
N ASP A 728 -33.08 -31.64 31.45
CA ASP A 728 -33.27 -33.00 30.92
C ASP A 728 -33.44 -33.02 29.39
N MET A 729 -33.92 -31.93 28.79
CA MET A 729 -34.02 -31.77 27.34
C MET A 729 -32.65 -31.93 26.65
N PHE A 730 -31.57 -31.48 27.29
CA PHE A 730 -30.20 -31.59 26.79
C PHE A 730 -29.55 -32.96 27.06
N CYS A 731 -30.26 -33.87 27.75
CA CYS A 731 -29.82 -35.24 28.00
C CYS A 731 -30.51 -36.26 27.09
N GLN A 732 -31.43 -35.83 26.24
CA GLN A 732 -32.30 -36.71 25.44
C GLN A 732 -32.19 -36.39 23.94
N GLY A 733 -32.49 -37.39 23.10
CA GLY A 733 -32.52 -37.24 21.64
C GLY A 733 -31.19 -36.72 21.07
N THR A 734 -31.30 -35.85 20.08
CA THR A 734 -30.15 -35.25 19.37
C THR A 734 -29.34 -34.29 20.23
N ASP A 735 -29.98 -33.62 21.19
CA ASP A 735 -29.27 -32.70 22.11
C ASP A 735 -28.45 -33.52 23.13
N GLY A 736 -28.96 -34.66 23.60
CA GLY A 736 -28.20 -35.62 24.39
C GLY A 736 -26.98 -36.19 23.67
N GLU A 737 -27.09 -36.49 22.36
CA GLU A 737 -25.94 -36.91 21.56
C GLU A 737 -24.83 -35.84 21.53
N MET A 738 -25.23 -34.57 21.54
CA MET A 738 -24.33 -33.43 21.41
C MET A 738 -23.73 -33.01 22.77
N PHE A 739 -24.52 -32.99 23.83
CA PHE A 739 -24.17 -32.39 25.12
C PHE A 739 -24.07 -33.37 26.30
N ASP A 740 -24.50 -34.63 26.17
CA ASP A 740 -24.48 -35.64 27.25
C ASP A 740 -23.62 -36.88 26.92
N ARG A 741 -22.53 -36.67 26.18
CA ARG A 741 -21.56 -37.71 25.84
C ARG A 741 -20.15 -37.26 26.18
N ASP A 742 -19.27 -38.23 26.38
CA ASP A 742 -17.86 -37.99 26.61
C ASP A 742 -17.16 -37.63 25.29
N GLY A 743 -16.21 -36.71 25.34
CA GLY A 743 -15.46 -36.26 24.17
C GLY A 743 -14.93 -34.83 24.31
N THR A 744 -13.82 -34.55 23.61
CA THR A 744 -13.32 -33.19 23.39
C THR A 744 -13.63 -32.77 21.95
N PRO A 745 -14.54 -31.80 21.73
CA PRO A 745 -15.07 -31.45 20.41
C PRO A 745 -14.06 -30.79 19.45
N TRP A 746 -12.97 -30.23 19.96
CA TRP A 746 -12.08 -29.36 19.20
C TRP A 746 -10.66 -29.92 19.14
N PRO A 747 -10.38 -30.96 18.33
CA PRO A 747 -9.02 -31.39 18.10
C PRO A 747 -8.18 -30.21 17.59
N GLU A 748 -6.97 -30.08 18.13
CA GLU A 748 -6.08 -28.98 17.75
C GLU A 748 -5.65 -29.12 16.30
N ALA A 749 -5.85 -28.04 15.55
CA ALA A 749 -5.48 -27.90 14.15
C ALA A 749 -4.92 -26.50 13.91
N ASP A 750 -4.21 -26.31 12.79
CA ASP A 750 -3.81 -24.97 12.34
C ASP A 750 -5.03 -24.11 12.04
N ILE A 751 -6.09 -24.72 11.47
CA ILE A 751 -7.38 -24.09 11.19
C ILE A 751 -8.53 -24.96 11.72
N THR A 752 -9.38 -24.40 12.57
CA THR A 752 -10.64 -24.97 13.00
C THR A 752 -11.79 -24.16 12.41
N LEU A 753 -12.55 -24.77 11.49
CA LEU A 753 -13.72 -24.16 10.85
C LEU A 753 -15.00 -24.74 11.45
N VAL A 754 -15.86 -23.88 12.00
CA VAL A 754 -17.13 -24.23 12.63
C VAL A 754 -18.27 -23.65 11.80
N ASP A 755 -18.98 -24.52 11.09
CA ASP A 755 -20.20 -24.19 10.36
C ASP A 755 -21.41 -24.33 11.30
N LEU A 756 -22.03 -23.20 11.64
CA LEU A 756 -23.20 -23.14 12.52
C LEU A 756 -24.45 -23.78 11.91
N ALA A 757 -24.48 -24.01 10.59
CA ALA A 757 -25.50 -24.75 9.84
C ALA A 757 -26.95 -24.59 10.36
N THR A 758 -27.50 -25.64 11.00
CA THR A 758 -28.90 -25.66 11.47
C THR A 758 -29.09 -24.81 12.72
N TYR A 759 -28.06 -24.69 13.57
CA TYR A 759 -28.11 -23.98 14.84
C TYR A 759 -28.06 -22.46 14.70
N ALA A 760 -27.72 -21.93 13.52
CA ALA A 760 -27.88 -20.51 13.21
C ALA A 760 -29.36 -20.09 13.02
N ARG A 761 -30.31 -21.03 12.97
CA ARG A 761 -31.74 -20.75 12.79
C ARG A 761 -32.43 -20.45 14.12
N GLU A 762 -33.51 -19.66 14.05
CA GLU A 762 -34.35 -19.39 15.21
C GLU A 762 -34.86 -20.69 15.86
N GLY A 763 -34.80 -20.74 17.19
CA GLY A 763 -35.20 -21.90 18.00
C GLY A 763 -34.04 -22.78 18.50
N TYR A 764 -32.80 -22.56 18.04
CA TYR A 764 -31.60 -23.27 18.51
C TYR A 764 -30.63 -22.38 19.30
N ASN A 765 -31.12 -21.25 19.81
CA ASN A 765 -30.28 -20.22 20.45
C ASN A 765 -29.47 -20.78 21.63
N ALA A 766 -30.09 -21.61 22.48
CA ALA A 766 -29.42 -22.24 23.61
C ALA A 766 -28.29 -23.18 23.15
N GLN A 767 -28.58 -24.07 22.20
CA GLN A 767 -27.62 -25.03 21.65
C GLN A 767 -26.42 -24.31 21.01
N LEU A 768 -26.68 -23.25 20.24
CA LEU A 768 -25.65 -22.42 19.63
C LEU A 768 -24.78 -21.73 20.69
N SER A 769 -25.40 -21.12 21.71
CA SER A 769 -24.65 -20.44 22.78
C SER A 769 -23.78 -21.41 23.57
N ILE A 770 -24.27 -22.60 23.90
CA ILE A 770 -23.49 -23.64 24.60
C ILE A 770 -22.31 -24.11 23.73
N ALA A 771 -22.54 -24.37 22.44
CA ALA A 771 -21.49 -24.77 21.51
C ALA A 771 -20.40 -23.71 21.36
N TYR A 772 -20.81 -22.44 21.29
CA TYR A 772 -19.88 -21.32 21.21
C TYR A 772 -19.10 -21.11 22.52
N ILE A 773 -19.74 -21.24 23.69
CA ILE A 773 -19.04 -21.20 24.99
C ILE A 773 -17.97 -22.30 25.05
N SER A 774 -18.30 -23.53 24.67
CA SER A 774 -17.34 -24.65 24.61
C SER A 774 -16.15 -24.34 23.68
N LEU A 775 -16.41 -23.74 22.52
CA LEU A 775 -15.35 -23.32 21.60
C LEU A 775 -14.45 -22.25 22.22
N ILE A 776 -15.03 -21.16 22.71
CA ILE A 776 -14.30 -20.04 23.30
C ILE A 776 -13.49 -20.47 24.52
N SER A 777 -14.06 -21.32 25.36
CA SER A 777 -13.39 -21.95 26.50
C SER A 777 -12.16 -22.75 26.05
N THR A 778 -12.29 -23.52 24.97
CA THR A 778 -11.16 -24.28 24.41
C THR A 778 -10.09 -23.37 23.82
N VAL A 779 -10.48 -22.32 23.12
CA VAL A 779 -9.55 -21.28 22.62
C VAL A 779 -8.81 -20.64 23.79
N ASN A 780 -9.51 -20.31 24.88
CA ASN A 780 -8.90 -19.75 26.08
C ASN A 780 -7.90 -20.72 26.73
N ASN A 781 -8.25 -22.00 26.87
CA ASN A 781 -7.35 -23.03 27.39
C ASN A 781 -6.06 -23.15 26.56
N ILE A 782 -6.17 -23.11 25.23
CA ILE A 782 -5.01 -23.14 24.34
C ILE A 782 -4.18 -21.84 24.51
N ALA A 783 -4.84 -20.69 24.62
CA ALA A 783 -4.18 -19.40 24.80
C ALA A 783 -3.39 -19.34 26.12
N GLU A 784 -3.97 -19.80 27.24
CA GLU A 784 -3.31 -19.86 28.55
C GLU A 784 -2.10 -20.80 28.53
N ARG A 785 -2.27 -22.01 27.97
CA ARG A 785 -1.20 -23.01 27.86
C ARG A 785 -0.03 -22.50 27.01
N ASP A 786 -0.34 -21.83 25.91
CA ASP A 786 0.65 -21.45 24.89
C ASP A 786 1.10 -19.98 24.95
N GLN A 787 0.74 -19.24 26.01
CA GLN A 787 1.01 -17.81 26.15
C GLN A 787 2.49 -17.43 25.96
N TYR A 788 3.41 -18.36 26.24
CA TYR A 788 4.86 -18.17 26.11
C TYR A 788 5.45 -18.64 24.76
N LEU A 789 4.66 -19.29 23.90
CA LEU A 789 5.14 -19.81 22.60
C LEU A 789 5.15 -18.74 21.50
N GLY A 790 4.50 -17.60 21.74
CA GLY A 790 4.42 -16.49 20.80
C GLY A 790 3.68 -16.80 19.50
N ARG A 791 2.90 -17.89 19.43
CA ARG A 791 2.05 -18.22 18.27
C ARG A 791 0.68 -17.56 18.46
N PRO A 792 0.31 -16.57 17.63
CA PRO A 792 -0.96 -15.87 17.80
C PRO A 792 -2.15 -16.82 17.53
N ILE A 793 -3.24 -16.55 18.22
CA ILE A 793 -4.55 -17.15 17.95
C ILE A 793 -5.46 -16.07 17.39
N VAL A 794 -6.16 -16.35 16.30
CA VAL A 794 -7.18 -15.45 15.75
C VAL A 794 -8.50 -16.20 15.75
N ASN A 795 -9.45 -15.71 16.55
CA ASN A 795 -10.80 -16.23 16.61
C ASN A 795 -11.72 -15.30 15.83
N VAL A 796 -12.18 -15.78 14.68
CA VAL A 796 -13.00 -15.07 13.71
C VAL A 796 -14.44 -15.51 13.88
N THR A 797 -15.33 -14.55 14.09
CA THR A 797 -16.77 -14.79 14.12
C THR A 797 -17.42 -14.00 13.00
N ASP A 798 -17.86 -14.72 11.97
CA ASP A 798 -18.69 -14.18 10.90
C ASP A 798 -20.18 -14.23 11.28
N GLU A 799 -20.93 -13.20 10.88
CA GLU A 799 -22.28 -12.92 11.40
C GLU A 799 -22.32 -12.83 12.93
N GLY A 800 -21.41 -12.01 13.46
CA GLY A 800 -21.26 -11.75 14.89
C GLY A 800 -22.54 -11.49 15.67
N HIS A 801 -23.56 -10.94 14.99
CA HIS A 801 -24.86 -10.68 15.58
C HIS A 801 -25.58 -11.93 16.10
N ILE A 802 -25.34 -13.11 15.50
CA ILE A 802 -25.91 -14.39 15.96
C ILE A 802 -25.49 -14.67 17.41
N ILE A 803 -24.27 -14.25 17.76
CA ILE A 803 -23.65 -14.54 19.05
C ILE A 803 -23.92 -13.43 20.04
N THR A 804 -23.90 -12.17 19.60
CA THR A 804 -24.07 -11.03 20.49
C THR A 804 -25.51 -10.81 20.92
N LYS A 805 -26.52 -11.34 20.22
CA LYS A 805 -27.94 -11.19 20.60
C LYS A 805 -28.30 -11.84 21.94
N ASN A 806 -27.60 -12.89 22.36
CA ASN A 806 -27.91 -13.58 23.62
C ASN A 806 -27.37 -12.78 24.83
N PRO A 807 -28.23 -12.35 25.77
CA PRO A 807 -27.82 -11.51 26.90
C PRO A 807 -26.87 -12.20 27.89
N LEU A 808 -26.82 -13.54 27.91
CA LEU A 808 -25.87 -14.30 28.73
C LEU A 808 -24.51 -14.46 28.04
N LEU A 809 -24.51 -14.47 26.70
CA LEU A 809 -23.30 -14.72 25.91
C LEU A 809 -22.47 -13.45 25.70
N ALA A 810 -23.12 -12.32 25.45
CA ALA A 810 -22.42 -11.06 25.19
C ALA A 810 -21.49 -10.63 26.34
N PRO A 811 -21.91 -10.62 27.63
CA PRO A 811 -21.04 -10.29 28.75
C PRO A 811 -19.86 -11.27 28.89
N TYR A 812 -20.09 -12.55 28.63
CA TYR A 812 -19.04 -13.58 28.65
C TYR A 812 -17.98 -13.32 27.59
N VAL A 813 -18.39 -13.05 26.35
CA VAL A 813 -17.46 -12.71 25.25
C VAL A 813 -16.68 -11.43 25.59
N VAL A 814 -17.32 -10.40 26.14
CA VAL A 814 -16.63 -9.18 26.60
C VAL A 814 -15.54 -9.52 27.62
N LYS A 815 -15.86 -10.33 28.64
CA LYS A 815 -14.90 -10.71 29.70
C LYS A 815 -13.71 -11.48 29.13
N ILE A 816 -13.95 -12.47 28.28
CA ILE A 816 -12.87 -13.29 27.71
C ILE A 816 -12.00 -12.50 26.74
N THR A 817 -12.62 -11.70 25.87
CA THR A 817 -11.86 -10.94 24.88
C THR A 817 -10.94 -9.91 25.55
N LYS A 818 -11.32 -9.35 26.71
CA LYS A 818 -10.42 -8.54 27.55
C LYS A 818 -9.18 -9.32 28.01
N MET A 819 -9.35 -10.57 28.46
CA MET A 819 -8.22 -11.42 28.89
C MET A 819 -7.31 -11.83 27.72
N TRP A 820 -7.90 -12.16 26.56
CA TRP A 820 -7.18 -12.61 25.38
C TRP A 820 -6.09 -11.65 24.90
N ARG A 821 -6.27 -10.33 25.13
CA ARG A 821 -5.24 -9.32 24.88
C ARG A 821 -3.89 -9.67 25.53
N LYS A 822 -3.91 -10.25 26.74
CA LYS A 822 -2.70 -10.65 27.49
C LYS A 822 -2.12 -11.98 27.03
N LEU A 823 -2.96 -12.86 26.49
CA LEU A 823 -2.60 -14.23 26.10
C LEU A 823 -2.16 -14.35 24.62
N GLY A 824 -2.20 -13.26 23.85
CA GLY A 824 -1.86 -13.29 22.42
C GLY A 824 -2.95 -13.91 21.54
N ALA A 825 -4.20 -13.91 22.02
CA ALA A 825 -5.38 -14.29 21.27
C ALA A 825 -6.18 -13.05 20.85
N TRP A 826 -6.74 -13.08 19.64
CA TRP A 826 -7.36 -11.90 19.04
C TRP A 826 -8.72 -12.22 18.45
N PHE A 827 -9.73 -11.52 18.95
CA PHE A 827 -11.10 -11.61 18.46
C PHE A 827 -11.35 -10.73 17.24
N TRP A 828 -11.79 -11.35 16.14
CA TRP A 828 -12.13 -10.71 14.88
C TRP A 828 -13.62 -10.91 14.61
N LEU A 829 -14.40 -9.82 14.63
CA LEU A 829 -15.84 -9.84 14.51
C LEU A 829 -16.26 -9.25 13.17
N ALA A 830 -17.07 -9.98 12.40
CA ALA A 830 -17.62 -9.48 11.14
C ALA A 830 -19.15 -9.51 11.12
N THR A 831 -19.79 -8.42 10.70
CA THR A 831 -21.27 -8.32 10.62
C THR A 831 -21.73 -7.51 9.42
N GLN A 832 -22.91 -7.85 8.89
CA GLN A 832 -23.55 -7.11 7.80
C GLN A 832 -24.48 -5.99 8.27
N ASN A 833 -25.04 -6.13 9.48
CA ASN A 833 -25.96 -5.19 10.05
C ASN A 833 -25.51 -4.83 11.46
N ILE A 834 -25.39 -3.53 11.72
CA ILE A 834 -24.96 -3.02 13.00
C ILE A 834 -26.11 -2.89 14.00
N ASP A 835 -27.35 -2.73 13.51
CA ASP A 835 -28.55 -2.66 14.37
C ASP A 835 -28.85 -4.02 15.03
N ASP A 836 -28.32 -5.11 14.49
CA ASP A 836 -28.44 -6.44 15.10
C ASP A 836 -27.52 -6.64 16.32
N LEU A 837 -26.62 -5.69 16.61
CA LEU A 837 -25.78 -5.71 17.81
C LEU A 837 -26.52 -5.04 18.99
N PRO A 838 -26.80 -5.74 20.10
CA PRO A 838 -27.48 -5.14 21.24
C PRO A 838 -26.55 -4.17 22.00
N ARG A 839 -27.13 -3.32 22.85
CA ARG A 839 -26.36 -2.42 23.73
C ARG A 839 -25.32 -3.15 24.60
N ALA A 840 -25.60 -4.40 25.00
CA ALA A 840 -24.65 -5.22 25.74
C ALA A 840 -23.33 -5.50 24.98
N ALA A 841 -23.30 -5.33 23.66
CA ALA A 841 -22.09 -5.46 22.84
C ALA A 841 -21.25 -4.17 22.77
N GLU A 842 -21.76 -3.03 23.22
CA GLU A 842 -21.07 -1.74 23.17
C GLU A 842 -19.71 -1.76 23.91
N PRO A 843 -19.56 -2.34 25.11
CA PRO A 843 -18.26 -2.46 25.77
C PRO A 843 -17.23 -3.28 24.96
N MET A 844 -17.69 -4.30 24.23
CA MET A 844 -16.83 -5.10 23.35
C MET A 844 -16.36 -4.28 22.17
N LEU A 845 -17.26 -3.57 21.49
CA LEU A 845 -16.93 -2.73 20.33
C LEU A 845 -15.99 -1.58 20.70
N ASN A 846 -16.20 -0.94 21.85
CA ASN A 846 -15.33 0.13 22.36
C ASN A 846 -13.90 -0.34 22.64
N MET A 847 -13.72 -1.63 22.95
CA MET A 847 -12.40 -2.22 23.15
C MET A 847 -11.67 -2.46 21.82
N ILE A 848 -12.40 -2.71 20.72
CA ILE A 848 -11.79 -3.07 19.43
C ILE A 848 -11.06 -1.86 18.84
N GLU A 849 -9.75 -2.02 18.62
CA GLU A 849 -8.93 -0.97 18.02
C GLU A 849 -9.15 -0.85 16.51
N TRP A 850 -9.14 -1.98 15.81
CA TRP A 850 -9.11 -2.01 14.34
C TRP A 850 -10.51 -2.10 13.78
N TRP A 851 -10.97 -1.03 13.13
CA TRP A 851 -12.26 -1.01 12.45
C TRP A 851 -12.02 -0.97 10.95
N ILE A 852 -12.50 -1.98 10.24
CA ILE A 852 -12.51 -2.03 8.78
C ILE A 852 -13.96 -1.89 8.34
N CYS A 853 -14.25 -0.77 7.70
CA CYS A 853 -15.59 -0.35 7.30
C CYS A 853 -15.66 -0.29 5.78
N LEU A 854 -16.32 -1.26 5.14
CA LEU A 854 -16.50 -1.29 3.69
C LEU A 854 -17.52 -0.24 3.23
N SER A 855 -17.58 0.01 1.91
CA SER A 855 -18.56 0.94 1.32
C SER A 855 -19.98 0.71 1.86
N MET A 856 -20.58 1.77 2.40
CA MET A 856 -21.86 1.74 3.12
C MET A 856 -22.67 3.01 2.86
N PRO A 857 -24.01 2.96 2.96
CA PRO A 857 -24.86 4.13 2.81
C PRO A 857 -24.76 5.07 4.03
N PRO A 858 -25.22 6.34 3.91
CA PRO A 858 -25.05 7.33 4.98
C PRO A 858 -25.72 6.97 6.32
N ASP A 859 -26.83 6.26 6.29
CA ASP A 859 -27.52 5.82 7.50
C ASP A 859 -26.69 4.82 8.31
N GLU A 860 -25.93 3.93 7.65
CA GLU A 860 -25.03 2.99 8.33
C GLU A 860 -23.85 3.71 9.01
N VAL A 861 -23.32 4.79 8.41
CA VAL A 861 -22.26 5.61 9.03
C VAL A 861 -22.76 6.25 10.34
N GLU A 862 -23.99 6.75 10.36
CA GLU A 862 -24.58 7.32 11.58
C GLU A 862 -24.86 6.27 12.65
N LYS A 863 -25.17 5.04 12.25
CA LYS A 863 -25.31 3.93 13.22
C LYS A 863 -23.97 3.54 13.84
N ILE A 864 -22.88 3.53 13.06
CA ILE A 864 -21.53 3.32 13.60
C ILE A 864 -21.16 4.40 14.61
N ALA A 865 -21.57 5.65 14.36
CA ALA A 865 -21.32 6.77 15.28
C ALA A 865 -21.94 6.57 16.68
N ARG A 866 -22.86 5.61 16.86
CA ARG A 866 -23.39 5.21 18.18
C ARG A 866 -22.38 4.43 19.01
N PHE A 867 -21.49 3.68 18.37
CA PHE A 867 -20.53 2.78 19.03
C PHE A 867 -19.09 3.29 18.97
N ARG A 868 -18.80 4.24 18.08
CA ARG A 868 -17.48 4.86 17.96
C ARG A 868 -17.67 6.32 17.62
N GLU A 869 -17.06 7.20 18.41
CA GLU A 869 -17.07 8.63 18.10
C GLU A 869 -16.31 8.88 16.79
N LEU A 870 -17.00 9.50 15.83
CA LEU A 870 -16.47 9.79 14.50
C LEU A 870 -16.38 11.30 14.27
N SER A 871 -15.20 11.78 13.87
CA SER A 871 -15.03 13.17 13.42
C SER A 871 -15.74 13.42 12.08
N PRO A 872 -16.07 14.68 11.74
CA PRO A 872 -16.63 15.01 10.42
C PRO A 872 -15.77 14.51 9.26
N ALA A 873 -14.44 14.61 9.37
CA ALA A 873 -13.47 14.09 8.41
C ALA A 873 -13.57 12.56 8.24
N GLN A 874 -13.64 11.80 9.35
CA GLN A 874 -13.79 10.34 9.30
C GLN A 874 -15.12 9.93 8.66
N LYS A 875 -16.22 10.61 8.98
CA LYS A 875 -17.52 10.39 8.33
C LYS A 875 -17.43 10.66 6.82
N ALA A 876 -16.80 11.77 6.42
CA ALA A 876 -16.61 12.11 5.00
C ALA A 876 -15.76 11.06 4.26
N LEU A 877 -14.70 10.56 4.90
CA LEU A 877 -13.84 9.49 4.36
C LEU A 877 -14.65 8.21 4.14
N MET A 878 -15.44 7.77 5.13
CA MET A 878 -16.32 6.59 5.02
C MET A 878 -17.36 6.75 3.91
N LEU A 879 -18.01 7.91 3.83
CA LEU A 879 -18.98 8.25 2.79
C LEU A 879 -18.36 8.36 1.39
N SER A 880 -17.02 8.47 1.28
CA SER A 880 -16.33 8.53 0.00
C SER A 880 -16.03 7.14 -0.59
N ALA A 881 -16.10 6.07 0.20
CA ALA A 881 -15.82 4.72 -0.25
C ALA A 881 -16.88 4.24 -1.26
N ARG A 882 -16.44 3.66 -2.38
CA ARG A 882 -17.32 3.10 -3.43
C ARG A 882 -16.99 1.64 -3.73
N LYS A 883 -17.90 0.98 -4.43
CA LYS A 883 -17.71 -0.36 -4.98
C LYS A 883 -18.05 -0.34 -6.47
N GLU A 884 -17.27 -1.07 -7.27
CA GLU A 884 -17.60 -1.36 -8.67
C GLU A 884 -17.45 -2.87 -8.91
N ALA A 885 -18.57 -3.52 -9.26
CA ALA A 885 -18.64 -4.98 -9.40
C ALA A 885 -17.62 -5.50 -10.43
N GLY A 886 -16.93 -6.59 -10.07
CA GLY A 886 -15.86 -7.18 -10.89
C GLY A 886 -14.52 -6.46 -10.85
N LYS A 887 -14.45 -5.21 -10.35
CA LYS A 887 -13.24 -4.38 -10.34
C LYS A 887 -12.65 -4.22 -8.94
N PHE A 888 -13.37 -3.55 -8.03
CA PHE A 888 -12.88 -3.26 -6.68
C PHE A 888 -13.99 -3.00 -5.66
N THR A 889 -13.64 -3.15 -4.38
CA THR A 889 -14.39 -2.63 -3.23
C THR A 889 -13.49 -1.67 -2.47
N GLU A 890 -13.99 -0.49 -2.10
CA GLU A 890 -13.31 0.40 -1.15
C GLU A 890 -13.85 0.25 0.27
N GLY A 891 -13.01 0.59 1.23
CA GLY A 891 -13.36 0.72 2.63
C GLY A 891 -12.42 1.68 3.34
N VAL A 892 -12.66 1.86 4.64
CA VAL A 892 -11.86 2.70 5.51
C VAL A 892 -11.36 1.87 6.68
N ILE A 893 -10.09 2.04 7.02
CA ILE A 893 -9.48 1.51 8.23
C ILE A 893 -9.42 2.65 9.24
N LEU A 894 -10.02 2.44 10.41
CA LEU A 894 -9.98 3.35 11.55
C LEU A 894 -9.35 2.64 12.74
N SER A 895 -8.20 3.13 13.19
CA SER A 895 -7.48 2.69 14.39
C SER A 895 -6.92 3.92 15.12
N LYS A 896 -6.17 3.71 16.21
CA LYS A 896 -5.49 4.82 16.89
C LYS A 896 -4.23 5.29 16.15
N SER A 897 -3.63 4.42 15.34
CA SER A 897 -2.40 4.70 14.58
C SER A 897 -2.66 5.05 13.11
N MET A 898 -3.86 4.79 12.59
CA MET A 898 -4.13 4.86 11.15
C MET A 898 -5.59 5.18 10.85
N GLU A 899 -5.79 6.13 9.93
CA GLU A 899 -7.07 6.52 9.33
C GLU A 899 -6.88 6.55 7.81
N VAL A 900 -7.29 5.50 7.11
CA VAL A 900 -6.92 5.33 5.69
C VAL A 900 -8.06 4.73 4.89
N LEU A 901 -8.31 5.32 3.72
CA LEU A 901 -9.14 4.72 2.69
C LEU A 901 -8.31 3.72 1.88
N PHE A 902 -8.84 2.52 1.70
CA PHE A 902 -8.22 1.48 0.89
C PHE A 902 -9.18 1.01 -0.19
N ARG A 903 -8.59 0.36 -1.19
CA ARG A 903 -9.22 -0.32 -2.31
C ARG A 903 -8.74 -1.76 -2.32
N ALA A 904 -9.67 -2.69 -2.13
CA ALA A 904 -9.44 -4.11 -2.23
C ALA A 904 -9.49 -4.53 -3.70
N VAL A 905 -8.33 -4.94 -4.23
CA VAL A 905 -8.17 -5.59 -5.54
C VAL A 905 -7.47 -6.94 -5.33
N PRO A 906 -8.17 -7.94 -4.74
CA PRO A 906 -7.57 -9.21 -4.40
C PRO A 906 -7.24 -10.04 -5.65
N PRO A 907 -6.25 -10.96 -5.54
CA PRO A 907 -6.02 -11.99 -6.54
C PRO A 907 -7.29 -12.79 -6.87
N SER A 908 -7.42 -13.21 -8.12
CA SER A 908 -8.61 -13.92 -8.63
C SER A 908 -8.93 -15.21 -7.86
N LEU A 909 -7.90 -15.92 -7.39
CA LEU A 909 -8.08 -17.11 -6.56
C LEU A 909 -8.81 -16.81 -5.26
N TYR A 910 -8.43 -15.74 -4.54
CA TYR A 910 -9.05 -15.42 -3.25
C TYR A 910 -10.50 -14.96 -3.41
N LEU A 911 -10.84 -14.36 -4.55
CA LEU A 911 -12.23 -14.12 -4.91
C LEU A 911 -12.98 -15.44 -5.10
N ALA A 912 -12.46 -16.34 -5.94
CA ALA A 912 -13.09 -17.63 -6.22
C ALA A 912 -13.29 -18.50 -4.97
N LEU A 913 -12.34 -18.46 -4.01
CA LEU A 913 -12.46 -19.15 -2.73
C LEU A 913 -13.54 -18.55 -1.80
N ALA A 914 -13.91 -17.30 -1.99
CA ALA A 914 -14.88 -16.58 -1.16
C ALA A 914 -16.28 -16.49 -1.77
N GLN A 915 -16.48 -17.02 -2.98
CA GLN A 915 -17.75 -16.94 -3.70
C GLN A 915 -18.82 -17.85 -3.09
N THR A 916 -19.92 -17.28 -2.64
CA THR A 916 -20.99 -17.98 -1.92
C THR A 916 -22.39 -17.83 -2.52
N GLU A 917 -22.56 -16.97 -3.53
CA GLU A 917 -23.87 -16.70 -4.12
C GLU A 917 -24.42 -17.92 -4.86
N PRO A 918 -25.75 -18.06 -4.98
CA PRO A 918 -26.38 -19.22 -5.64
C PRO A 918 -25.87 -19.46 -7.07
N GLU A 919 -25.72 -18.40 -7.86
CA GLU A 919 -25.20 -18.46 -9.23
C GLU A 919 -23.74 -18.87 -9.29
N GLU A 920 -22.92 -18.46 -8.33
CA GLU A 920 -21.50 -18.83 -8.25
C GLU A 920 -21.34 -20.30 -7.87
N LYS A 921 -22.18 -20.79 -6.94
CA LYS A 921 -22.27 -22.22 -6.60
C LYS A 921 -22.73 -23.05 -7.80
N ALA A 922 -23.71 -22.56 -8.56
CA ALA A 922 -24.17 -23.23 -9.77
C ALA A 922 -23.09 -23.30 -10.84
N GLU A 923 -22.33 -22.22 -11.05
CA GLU A 923 -21.19 -22.21 -11.98
C GLU A 923 -20.12 -23.24 -11.57
N ARG A 924 -19.73 -23.24 -10.28
CA ARG A 924 -18.76 -24.24 -9.79
C ARG A 924 -19.27 -25.66 -9.96
N TYR A 925 -20.55 -25.91 -9.65
CA TYR A 925 -21.15 -27.24 -9.83
C TYR A 925 -21.13 -27.68 -11.29
N GLN A 926 -21.41 -26.78 -12.24
CA GLN A 926 -21.29 -27.09 -13.67
C GLN A 926 -19.86 -27.48 -14.05
N LEU A 927 -18.85 -26.76 -13.55
CA LEU A 927 -17.44 -27.08 -13.79
C LEU A 927 -17.03 -28.42 -13.17
N MET A 928 -17.55 -28.75 -11.99
CA MET A 928 -17.35 -30.06 -11.36
C MET A 928 -17.91 -31.18 -12.24
N GLN A 929 -19.14 -31.03 -12.75
CA GLN A 929 -19.77 -32.03 -13.63
C GLN A 929 -19.05 -32.13 -14.98
N GLN A 930 -18.64 -31.00 -15.56
CA GLN A 930 -17.99 -30.95 -16.87
C GLN A 930 -16.59 -31.58 -16.86
N HIS A 931 -15.82 -31.37 -15.79
CA HIS A 931 -14.43 -31.80 -15.71
C HIS A 931 -14.18 -32.99 -14.78
N GLY A 932 -15.19 -33.44 -14.02
CA GLY A 932 -15.05 -34.52 -13.04
C GLY A 932 -14.10 -34.18 -11.89
N VAL A 933 -14.09 -32.92 -11.45
CA VAL A 933 -13.13 -32.38 -10.46
C VAL A 933 -13.78 -32.03 -9.13
N SER A 934 -12.97 -31.82 -8.09
CA SER A 934 -13.44 -31.39 -6.77
C SER A 934 -14.00 -29.96 -6.80
N GLU A 935 -14.71 -29.55 -5.75
CA GLU A 935 -15.21 -28.17 -5.63
C GLU A 935 -14.06 -27.14 -5.58
N LEU A 936 -12.95 -27.49 -4.91
CA LEU A 936 -11.75 -26.65 -4.87
C LEU A 936 -11.11 -26.50 -6.26
N ASP A 937 -11.00 -27.60 -7.02
CA ASP A 937 -10.47 -27.55 -8.39
C ASP A 937 -11.39 -26.78 -9.34
N ALA A 938 -12.71 -26.85 -9.13
CA ALA A 938 -13.66 -26.00 -9.84
C ALA A 938 -13.45 -24.52 -9.50
N ALA A 939 -13.15 -24.18 -8.24
CA ALA A 939 -12.80 -22.81 -7.85
C ALA A 939 -11.49 -22.33 -8.52
N PHE A 940 -10.49 -23.20 -8.71
CA PHE A 940 -9.29 -22.86 -9.51
C PHE A 940 -9.66 -22.52 -10.96
N LYS A 941 -10.56 -23.28 -11.58
CA LYS A 941 -11.06 -22.97 -12.93
C LYS A 941 -11.84 -21.66 -12.98
N VAL A 942 -12.59 -21.31 -11.93
CA VAL A 942 -13.25 -20.00 -11.84
C VAL A 942 -12.20 -18.89 -11.73
N ALA A 943 -11.16 -19.07 -10.93
CA ALA A 943 -10.05 -18.11 -10.84
C ALA A 943 -9.39 -17.87 -12.21
N GLU A 944 -9.17 -18.93 -13.01
CA GLU A 944 -8.67 -18.80 -14.39
C GLU A 944 -9.62 -18.00 -15.29
N LYS A 945 -10.95 -18.18 -15.15
CA LYS A 945 -11.93 -17.37 -15.90
C LYS A 945 -11.87 -15.90 -15.51
N ILE A 946 -11.74 -15.61 -14.21
CA ILE A 946 -11.62 -14.24 -13.69
C ILE A 946 -10.32 -13.60 -14.21
N ASP A 947 -9.20 -14.31 -14.21
CA ASP A 947 -7.93 -13.84 -14.77
C ASP A 947 -8.07 -13.48 -16.25
N ARG A 948 -8.68 -14.36 -17.06
CA ARG A 948 -8.94 -14.08 -18.48
C ARG A 948 -9.81 -12.85 -18.67
N ALA A 949 -10.86 -12.68 -17.86
CA ALA A 949 -11.72 -11.50 -17.89
C ALA A 949 -10.96 -10.21 -17.52
N ARG A 950 -9.95 -10.31 -16.66
CA ARG A 950 -9.03 -9.23 -16.27
C ARG A 950 -7.86 -9.05 -17.24
N GLY A 951 -7.71 -9.91 -18.25
CA GLY A 951 -6.56 -9.96 -19.15
C GLY A 951 -5.25 -10.27 -18.41
N ILE A 952 -5.29 -11.21 -17.47
CA ILE A 952 -4.15 -11.77 -16.73
C ILE A 952 -3.88 -13.19 -17.27
N GLU A 953 -2.62 -13.54 -17.44
CA GLU A 953 -2.21 -14.92 -17.71
C GLU A 953 -2.20 -15.71 -16.40
N SER A 954 -3.03 -16.76 -16.29
CA SER A 954 -3.15 -17.52 -15.06
C SER A 954 -1.83 -18.24 -14.71
N PRO A 955 -1.33 -18.09 -13.47
CA PRO A 955 -0.09 -18.74 -13.06
C PRO A 955 -0.29 -20.24 -12.83
N ALA A 956 0.77 -21.03 -13.01
CA ALA A 956 0.78 -22.41 -12.57
C ALA A 956 0.59 -22.50 -11.05
N LEU A 957 -0.31 -23.38 -10.60
CA LEU A 957 -0.61 -23.51 -9.17
C LEU A 957 0.45 -24.32 -8.41
N ASP A 958 1.21 -25.19 -9.08
CA ASP A 958 2.29 -26.03 -8.52
C ASP A 958 2.00 -26.51 -7.08
N LEU A 959 0.85 -27.18 -6.92
CA LEU A 959 0.37 -27.66 -5.64
C LEU A 959 1.11 -28.97 -5.25
N PRO A 960 1.34 -29.22 -3.94
CA PRO A 960 1.96 -30.44 -3.45
C PRO A 960 1.21 -31.74 -3.76
#